data_AF-A0A7X7UD91-F1
#
_entry.id   AF-A0A7X7UD91-F1
#
_cell.length_a   1.000
_cell.length_b   1.000
_cell.length_c   1.000
_cell.angle_alpha   90.00
_cell.angle_beta   90.00
_cell.angle_gamma   90.00
#
_symmetry.space_group_name_H-M   'P 1'
#
loop_
_entity.id
_entity.type
_entity.pdbx_description
1 polymer ?
#
loop_
_entity_poly.entity_id
_entity_poly.type
_entity_poly.pdbx_seq_one_letter_code
_entity_poly.pdbx_strand_id
1 'polypeptide(L)'
;MQIRFSFVGFAATLALWVLIIVACSGDEQGGDDDSESDSGQAQDDDDDNNDNNDTDDDDDDDDNDDNDDFADYSVCNSEGWCWQNPWPVGGWLAGVWGTSSEDMYFVGDRGVILHFDGVIFSALASNTTEPLTAVWGLSSSDIYAVGGTTVVHYDGVEWAPVVAEERYQLNDVHGFSSADVWVVGYDLTNYEDVILHFDGLTWAIIPGVAGIHFLMDVWGNSPTEVYAVGRSDVLRFDGFTWSLMYHNSENTWASFHTIEGTAADNILVGFNEGPYYSLSGGIVDYTNGEWSWPDSYLGSIEDIKDISGQAVFAVGMECLGSPMGWGSCYSLFYRYDNPAWTELTDQQYGGLNGVGGSSPTDVYAVGSDCADMVRPNRILHYDGSTVEEISKSLTITDLKAVWGSSADDVYVGGGMYFIEESGGVILHFDGTHWSVVQRPDGWVLSIWGTSPSDVYALATANGSEILHYDGNTWSTMASSPELSLQALWGTSSSDIFAVGTHVILHYDGVDWKEMLRHPELYLLSVWGSSSTDVYAVGEGGVILHYDGADWAAMASGTDHALLSVWGSSPTDIYAAGGSTSSLPYDLLLHFDGSAWSEVTGLPAAAKTSVWGSSASDVFVVSDGAILHFDGTSWKVSETNAPERWLQAVGGTLTGNAFAVGIHGAILKYTNEVED
;
A
#
# COMPACT_ATOMS: atom_id res chain seq x y z
N MET A 1 -31.20 -61.47 -27.04
CA MET A 1 -30.03 -60.61 -27.31
C MET A 1 -29.56 -60.10 -25.96
N GLN A 2 -28.41 -60.59 -25.49
CA GLN A 2 -27.84 -60.30 -24.18
C GLN A 2 -27.35 -58.85 -24.12
N ILE A 3 -27.66 -58.13 -23.03
CA ILE A 3 -26.70 -57.24 -22.35
C ILE A 3 -26.99 -57.33 -20.84
N ARG A 4 -25.95 -57.66 -20.06
CA ARG A 4 -25.91 -57.65 -18.59
C ARG A 4 -25.39 -56.28 -18.13
N PHE A 5 -25.88 -55.77 -17.01
CA PHE A 5 -25.04 -55.04 -16.05
C PHE A 5 -25.54 -55.27 -14.61
N SER A 6 -24.57 -55.30 -13.70
CA SER A 6 -24.58 -55.95 -12.39
C SER A 6 -25.03 -55.01 -11.27
N PHE A 7 -25.76 -55.56 -10.30
CA PHE A 7 -25.98 -55.00 -8.97
C PHE A 7 -24.80 -55.33 -8.06
N VAL A 8 -24.28 -54.35 -7.31
CA VAL A 8 -23.55 -54.57 -6.04
C VAL A 8 -23.94 -53.46 -5.06
N GLY A 9 -24.33 -53.86 -3.85
CA GLY A 9 -24.91 -53.01 -2.81
C GLY A 9 -23.88 -52.27 -1.95
N PHE A 10 -24.36 -51.21 -1.31
CA PHE A 10 -23.66 -50.47 -0.26
C PHE A 10 -23.85 -51.16 1.10
N ALA A 11 -22.73 -51.41 1.78
CA ALA A 11 -22.68 -51.80 3.19
C ALA A 11 -22.29 -50.59 4.04
N ALA A 12 -22.99 -50.43 5.16
CA ALA A 12 -22.73 -49.43 6.19
C ALA A 12 -21.73 -49.96 7.23
N THR A 13 -20.82 -49.11 7.70
CA THR A 13 -20.12 -49.28 8.99
C THR A 13 -19.71 -47.93 9.58
N LEU A 14 -20.13 -47.70 10.83
CA LEU A 14 -19.71 -46.65 11.78
C LEU A 14 -18.25 -46.84 12.25
N ALA A 15 -17.55 -45.74 12.54
CA ALA A 15 -16.64 -45.55 13.69
C ALA A 15 -16.26 -44.04 13.77
N LEU A 16 -16.66 -43.28 14.79
CA LEU A 16 -16.10 -43.12 16.14
C LEU A 16 -15.04 -41.98 16.21
N TRP A 17 -15.46 -40.80 16.67
CA TRP A 17 -14.56 -39.71 17.10
C TRP A 17 -14.26 -39.87 18.59
N VAL A 18 -12.98 -39.77 18.95
CA VAL A 18 -12.47 -39.81 20.33
C VAL A 18 -12.30 -38.37 20.81
N LEU A 19 -13.01 -37.99 21.88
CA LEU A 19 -12.71 -36.81 22.71
C LEU A 19 -11.62 -37.19 23.72
N ILE A 20 -10.57 -36.38 23.84
CA ILE A 20 -9.67 -36.39 25.00
C ILE A 20 -9.88 -35.05 25.73
N ILE A 21 -10.47 -35.14 26.92
CA ILE A 21 -10.44 -34.10 27.96
C ILE A 21 -9.35 -34.53 28.93
N VAL A 22 -8.38 -33.65 29.20
CA VAL A 22 -7.52 -33.75 30.39
C VAL A 22 -7.62 -32.43 31.14
N ALA A 23 -8.12 -32.54 32.36
CA ALA A 23 -8.20 -31.51 33.37
C ALA A 23 -6.85 -31.34 34.09
N CYS A 24 -6.60 -30.14 34.59
CA CYS A 24 -5.76 -29.92 35.76
C CYS A 24 -6.51 -29.00 36.74
N SER A 25 -6.65 -29.48 37.98
CA SER A 25 -7.21 -28.81 39.15
C SER A 25 -6.24 -28.95 40.31
N GLY A 26 -6.20 -27.95 41.20
CA GLY A 26 -5.54 -27.96 42.51
C GLY A 26 -4.95 -26.56 42.79
N ASP A 27 -5.23 -25.86 43.90
CA ASP A 27 -5.75 -26.26 45.20
C ASP A 27 -6.47 -25.06 45.88
N GLU A 28 -7.51 -25.35 46.67
CA GLU A 28 -8.07 -24.44 47.68
C GLU A 28 -7.45 -24.72 49.06
N GLN A 29 -7.16 -23.66 49.81
CA GLN A 29 -7.25 -23.67 51.28
C GLN A 29 -7.65 -22.27 51.77
N GLY A 30 -8.83 -22.19 52.39
CA GLY A 30 -9.37 -20.97 53.00
C GLY A 30 -8.95 -20.75 54.45
N GLY A 31 -9.43 -19.64 55.01
CA GLY A 31 -9.37 -19.31 56.44
C GLY A 31 -9.85 -17.88 56.71
N ASP A 32 -11.01 -17.77 57.34
CA ASP A 32 -11.72 -16.57 57.81
C ASP A 32 -10.98 -15.79 58.92
N ASP A 33 -11.36 -14.52 59.14
CA ASP A 33 -11.68 -13.96 60.48
C ASP A 33 -12.21 -12.49 60.39
N ASP A 34 -13.48 -12.29 60.80
CA ASP A 34 -14.02 -11.34 61.81
C ASP A 34 -13.39 -9.93 62.01
N SER A 35 -14.05 -8.83 62.38
CA SER A 35 -15.43 -8.42 62.73
C SER A 35 -15.42 -6.91 63.16
N GLU A 36 -16.56 -6.23 63.02
CA GLU A 36 -17.16 -5.19 63.90
C GLU A 36 -16.34 -3.96 64.42
N SER A 37 -16.70 -2.74 64.02
CA SER A 37 -17.59 -1.75 64.69
C SER A 37 -16.96 -0.96 65.85
N ASP A 38 -17.02 0.38 65.82
CA ASP A 38 -17.95 1.20 66.64
C ASP A 38 -17.52 2.69 66.68
N SER A 39 -18.58 3.49 66.77
CA SER A 39 -18.77 4.93 66.86
C SER A 39 -18.11 5.65 68.05
N GLY A 40 -18.10 7.00 67.98
CA GLY A 40 -17.91 7.85 69.17
C GLY A 40 -17.65 9.33 68.87
N GLN A 41 -18.73 10.11 68.79
CA GLN A 41 -18.76 11.59 68.79
C GLN A 41 -18.30 12.20 70.13
N ALA A 42 -17.86 13.47 70.10
CA ALA A 42 -18.30 14.61 70.95
C ALA A 42 -17.37 15.82 70.70
N GLN A 43 -17.90 16.96 70.20
CA GLN A 43 -18.25 18.20 70.96
C GLN A 43 -17.03 18.95 71.54
N ASP A 44 -16.91 20.27 71.56
CA ASP A 44 -17.70 21.45 71.18
C ASP A 44 -16.72 22.66 71.32
N ASP A 45 -17.22 23.85 70.98
CA ASP A 45 -16.83 25.19 71.47
C ASP A 45 -15.99 26.09 70.54
N ASP A 46 -16.75 26.84 69.73
CA ASP A 46 -16.96 28.30 69.81
C ASP A 46 -15.86 29.33 69.45
N ASP A 47 -16.32 30.21 68.55
CA ASP A 47 -16.16 31.66 68.46
C ASP A 47 -15.07 32.28 67.56
N ASP A 48 -15.59 32.80 66.44
CA ASP A 48 -15.46 34.17 65.93
C ASP A 48 -14.04 34.66 65.53
N ASN A 49 -13.79 35.20 64.34
CA ASN A 49 -14.67 36.02 63.52
C ASN A 49 -14.03 36.30 62.14
N ASN A 50 -14.92 36.32 61.14
CA ASN A 50 -14.99 37.29 60.04
C ASN A 50 -14.22 37.05 58.74
N ASP A 51 -14.95 36.39 57.84
CA ASP A 51 -15.49 36.93 56.58
C ASP A 51 -14.52 37.34 55.46
N ASN A 52 -14.38 36.46 54.47
CA ASN A 52 -15.32 36.35 53.34
C ASN A 52 -14.83 35.18 52.44
N ASN A 53 -15.38 33.98 52.62
CA ASN A 53 -16.49 33.40 51.85
C ASN A 53 -16.15 33.33 50.34
N ASP A 54 -15.59 32.22 49.88
CA ASP A 54 -16.21 30.91 49.64
C ASP A 54 -17.31 30.97 48.59
N THR A 55 -17.01 30.31 47.48
CA THR A 55 -17.61 29.00 47.20
C THR A 55 -16.49 28.03 46.81
N ASP A 56 -15.99 27.28 47.79
CA ASP A 56 -15.96 25.80 47.89
C ASP A 56 -15.91 25.03 46.55
N ASP A 57 -14.86 24.25 46.28
CA ASP A 57 -14.59 22.90 46.86
C ASP A 57 -15.57 21.88 46.22
N ASP A 58 -15.18 20.73 45.66
CA ASP A 58 -14.19 19.76 46.11
C ASP A 58 -13.90 18.70 45.01
N ASP A 59 -12.72 18.08 45.16
CA ASP A 59 -12.37 16.67 44.94
C ASP A 59 -12.37 16.04 43.54
N ASP A 60 -11.13 15.82 43.08
CA ASP A 60 -10.52 14.50 42.81
C ASP A 60 -11.44 13.45 42.17
N ASP A 61 -11.23 13.20 40.88
CA ASP A 61 -11.02 11.85 40.37
C ASP A 61 -10.12 11.92 39.13
N ASP A 62 -9.17 10.98 39.09
CA ASP A 62 -8.28 10.68 37.98
C ASP A 62 -9.05 10.63 36.64
N ASP A 63 -8.58 11.36 35.63
CA ASP A 63 -8.56 10.88 34.26
C ASP A 63 -7.44 11.58 33.50
N ASN A 64 -6.58 10.76 32.91
CA ASN A 64 -5.51 11.17 31.99
C ASN A 64 -6.13 11.90 30.79
N ASP A 65 -6.11 13.23 30.80
CA ASP A 65 -6.23 14.05 29.60
C ASP A 65 -4.83 14.34 29.02
N ASP A 66 -4.03 13.28 28.83
CA ASP A 66 -2.99 13.25 27.80
C ASP A 66 -3.60 12.58 26.56
N ASN A 67 -4.69 13.15 26.07
CA ASN A 67 -5.17 12.88 24.72
C ASN A 67 -4.30 13.75 23.81
N ASP A 68 -3.05 13.30 23.60
CA ASP A 68 -2.21 13.83 22.53
C ASP A 68 -3.00 13.68 21.23
N ASP A 69 -3.33 14.83 20.64
CA ASP A 69 -3.88 14.98 19.29
C ASP A 69 -2.96 14.23 18.31
N PHE A 70 -3.32 12.98 17.99
CA PHE A 70 -2.81 12.33 16.80
C PHE A 70 -3.48 13.00 15.60
N ALA A 71 -2.86 14.04 15.06
CA ALA A 71 -3.31 14.62 13.80
C ALA A 71 -3.36 13.54 12.71
N ASP A 72 -4.29 13.68 11.77
CA ASP A 72 -4.49 12.77 10.64
C ASP A 72 -3.40 13.04 9.59
N TYR A 73 -2.25 12.42 9.77
CA TYR A 73 -1.07 12.69 8.97
C TYR A 73 -1.11 11.88 7.68
N SER A 74 -1.42 12.56 6.58
CA SER A 74 -1.66 11.94 5.29
C SER A 74 -0.58 12.33 4.27
N VAL A 75 -0.24 11.39 3.40
CA VAL A 75 0.80 11.61 2.40
C VAL A 75 0.21 12.09 1.09
N CYS A 76 0.35 13.38 0.81
CA CYS A 76 -0.28 14.03 -0.32
C CYS A 76 0.64 14.18 -1.54
N ASN A 77 0.09 13.93 -2.72
CA ASN A 77 0.71 14.42 -3.96
C ASN A 77 0.37 15.91 -4.17
N SER A 78 1.07 16.55 -5.11
CA SER A 78 0.86 17.97 -5.46
C SER A 78 -0.53 18.29 -6.04
N GLU A 79 -1.34 17.27 -6.31
CA GLU A 79 -2.71 17.41 -6.80
C GLU A 79 -3.76 17.22 -5.70
N GLY A 80 -3.36 17.11 -4.43
CA GLY A 80 -4.27 17.03 -3.29
C GLY A 80 -4.76 15.62 -2.96
N TRP A 81 -4.24 14.57 -3.61
CA TRP A 81 -4.54 13.18 -3.25
C TRP A 81 -3.58 12.68 -2.20
N CYS A 82 -4.12 12.35 -1.03
CA CYS A 82 -3.39 11.90 0.14
C CYS A 82 -3.64 10.42 0.43
N TRP A 83 -2.57 9.65 0.63
CA TRP A 83 -2.69 8.26 1.07
C TRP A 83 -3.26 8.20 2.49
N GLN A 84 -4.21 7.29 2.65
CA GLN A 84 -4.86 6.98 3.92
C GLN A 84 -4.60 5.53 4.31
N ASN A 85 -4.56 4.62 3.34
CA ASN A 85 -4.24 3.22 3.57
C ASN A 85 -3.90 2.46 2.28
N PRO A 86 -3.01 1.45 2.32
CA PRO A 86 -1.79 1.56 3.12
C PRO A 86 -1.15 2.95 2.99
N TRP A 87 -0.15 3.24 3.80
CA TRP A 87 0.78 4.33 3.52
C TRP A 87 1.26 4.25 2.05
N PRO A 88 1.84 5.28 1.43
CA PRO A 88 2.15 5.24 -0.01
C PRO A 88 3.13 4.11 -0.32
N VAL A 89 2.61 2.98 -0.81
CA VAL A 89 3.38 1.74 -0.98
C VAL A 89 3.23 1.14 -2.37
N GLY A 90 3.11 2.00 -3.38
CA GLY A 90 2.91 1.61 -4.77
C GLY A 90 4.17 1.14 -5.51
N GLY A 91 4.73 -0.01 -5.14
CA GLY A 91 5.90 -0.59 -5.79
C GLY A 91 6.94 -1.08 -4.79
N TRP A 92 8.13 -1.43 -5.24
CA TRP A 92 9.20 -1.86 -4.35
C TRP A 92 9.96 -0.64 -3.81
N LEU A 93 10.30 -0.66 -2.52
CA LEU A 93 11.31 0.25 -1.98
C LEU A 93 12.69 -0.37 -2.18
N ALA A 94 13.65 0.50 -2.48
CA ALA A 94 14.99 0.13 -2.89
C ALA A 94 16.06 0.58 -1.89
N GLY A 95 15.94 1.79 -1.34
CA GLY A 95 16.94 2.38 -0.45
C GLY A 95 16.33 3.10 0.74
N VAL A 96 17.11 3.22 1.80
CA VAL A 96 16.75 3.93 3.03
C VAL A 96 17.97 4.62 3.63
N TRP A 97 17.79 5.84 4.13
CA TRP A 97 18.82 6.61 4.82
C TRP A 97 18.18 7.56 5.83
N GLY A 98 18.85 7.93 6.92
CA GLY A 98 18.31 8.95 7.84
C GLY A 98 19.33 9.48 8.83
N THR A 99 18.92 10.52 9.58
CA THR A 99 19.78 11.18 10.57
C THR A 99 19.42 10.84 12.02
N SER A 100 18.17 10.45 12.27
CA SER A 100 17.65 10.02 13.58
C SER A 100 16.47 9.07 13.37
N SER A 101 15.97 8.47 14.44
CA SER A 101 14.70 7.72 14.42
C SER A 101 13.49 8.56 14.02
N GLU A 102 13.65 9.89 14.02
CA GLU A 102 12.65 10.89 13.70
C GLU A 102 12.92 11.59 12.35
N ASP A 103 13.88 11.11 11.56
CA ASP A 103 14.24 11.71 10.29
C ASP A 103 14.83 10.67 9.35
N MET A 104 13.95 9.85 8.77
CA MET A 104 14.30 8.75 7.87
C MET A 104 13.70 8.97 6.49
N TYR A 105 14.45 8.67 5.43
CA TYR A 105 14.07 8.82 4.03
C TYR A 105 14.13 7.47 3.33
N PHE A 106 13.11 7.18 2.52
CA PHE A 106 12.96 5.92 1.82
C PHE A 106 12.70 6.20 0.34
N VAL A 107 13.34 5.46 -0.55
CA VAL A 107 13.21 5.68 -2.00
C VAL A 107 12.87 4.38 -2.72
N GLY A 108 12.19 4.48 -3.85
CA GLY A 108 11.77 3.30 -4.59
C GLY A 108 11.23 3.55 -5.99
N ASP A 109 10.44 2.59 -6.45
CA ASP A 109 9.85 2.58 -7.80
C ASP A 109 9.05 3.86 -8.10
N ARG A 110 8.98 4.23 -9.39
CA ARG A 110 8.23 5.41 -9.87
C ARG A 110 8.57 6.75 -9.20
N GLY A 111 9.82 6.94 -8.77
CA GLY A 111 10.25 8.19 -8.16
C GLY A 111 9.73 8.41 -6.75
N VAL A 112 9.25 7.36 -6.07
CA VAL A 112 8.76 7.47 -4.68
C VAL A 112 9.90 7.92 -3.77
N ILE A 113 9.63 8.97 -3.00
CA ILE A 113 10.42 9.40 -1.84
C ILE A 113 9.46 9.51 -0.67
N LEU A 114 9.74 8.79 0.42
CA LEU A 114 9.03 8.91 1.69
C LEU A 114 9.97 9.52 2.73
N HIS A 115 9.43 10.34 3.62
CA HIS A 115 10.09 10.86 4.81
C HIS A 115 9.29 10.46 6.05
N PHE A 116 9.94 9.80 7.01
CA PHE A 116 9.38 9.40 8.29
C PHE A 116 9.93 10.29 9.38
N ASP A 117 9.04 10.99 10.08
CA ASP A 117 9.38 11.93 11.14
C ASP A 117 9.45 11.28 12.56
N GLY A 118 9.45 9.94 12.61
CA GLY A 118 9.43 9.17 13.86
C GLY A 118 8.02 8.77 14.30
N VAL A 119 7.00 9.38 13.70
CA VAL A 119 5.61 9.05 13.95
C VAL A 119 4.91 8.71 12.64
N ILE A 120 5.16 9.46 11.56
CA ILE A 120 4.42 9.37 10.30
C ILE A 120 5.33 9.42 9.08
N PHE A 121 4.98 8.63 8.07
CA PHE A 121 5.45 8.77 6.71
C PHE A 121 4.72 9.91 5.99
N SER A 122 5.47 10.78 5.32
CA SER A 122 5.05 11.73 4.29
C SER A 122 5.72 11.33 2.96
N ALA A 123 5.11 11.61 1.81
CA ALA A 123 5.79 11.47 0.51
C ALA A 123 6.19 12.85 0.05
N LEU A 124 7.39 12.92 -0.49
CA LEU A 124 7.96 14.14 -1.01
C LEU A 124 7.92 14.06 -2.54
N ALA A 125 7.53 15.16 -3.18
CA ALA A 125 7.54 15.26 -4.62
C ALA A 125 9.00 15.21 -5.12
N SER A 126 9.39 14.10 -5.76
CA SER A 126 10.74 13.91 -6.28
C SER A 126 11.01 14.62 -7.60
N ASN A 127 9.95 15.11 -8.26
CA ASN A 127 9.98 15.70 -9.61
C ASN A 127 10.54 14.76 -10.69
N THR A 128 10.40 13.44 -10.50
CA THR A 128 10.73 12.40 -11.47
C THR A 128 9.80 11.20 -11.34
N THR A 129 9.62 10.44 -12.42
CA THR A 129 8.92 9.14 -12.42
C THR A 129 9.90 7.97 -12.58
N GLU A 130 11.20 8.25 -12.69
CA GLU A 130 12.24 7.23 -12.77
C GLU A 130 12.33 6.46 -11.44
N PRO A 131 12.54 5.13 -11.45
CA PRO A 131 12.73 4.37 -10.21
C PRO A 131 14.00 4.84 -9.50
N LEU A 132 13.89 5.16 -8.21
CA LEU A 132 15.02 5.53 -7.36
C LEU A 132 15.51 4.27 -6.64
N THR A 133 16.78 3.93 -6.83
CA THR A 133 17.42 2.69 -6.36
C THR A 133 18.23 2.88 -5.09
N ALA A 134 18.75 4.07 -4.84
CA ALA A 134 19.57 4.37 -3.66
C ALA A 134 19.40 5.81 -3.18
N VAL A 135 19.73 6.02 -1.91
CA VAL A 135 19.68 7.32 -1.24
C VAL A 135 20.85 7.48 -0.29
N TRP A 136 21.45 8.65 -0.30
CA TRP A 136 22.51 9.05 0.63
C TRP A 136 22.30 10.50 1.03
N GLY A 137 22.54 10.84 2.29
CA GLY A 137 22.49 12.21 2.76
C GLY A 137 23.67 12.59 3.65
N LEU A 138 23.93 13.90 3.70
CA LEU A 138 24.83 14.51 4.67
C LEU A 138 24.07 14.99 5.90
N SER A 139 22.83 15.45 5.71
CA SER A 139 21.95 16.01 6.74
C SER A 139 20.50 15.97 6.25
N SER A 140 19.55 16.30 7.12
CA SER A 140 18.13 16.48 6.77
C SER A 140 17.84 17.55 5.72
N SER A 141 18.85 18.32 5.30
CA SER A 141 18.75 19.39 4.29
C SER A 141 19.68 19.21 3.10
N ASP A 142 20.34 18.05 2.98
CA ASP A 142 21.26 17.77 1.88
C ASP A 142 21.29 16.27 1.62
N ILE A 143 20.42 15.84 0.70
CA ILE A 143 20.14 14.42 0.44
C ILE A 143 20.10 14.19 -1.07
N TYR A 144 20.75 13.14 -1.54
CA TYR A 144 20.74 12.71 -2.92
C TYR A 144 20.02 11.37 -3.02
N ALA A 145 19.09 11.27 -3.95
CA ALA A 145 18.52 10.00 -4.37
C ALA A 145 18.84 9.78 -5.84
N VAL A 146 19.12 8.54 -6.20
CA VAL A 146 19.57 8.15 -7.53
C VAL A 146 18.80 6.93 -7.99
N GLY A 147 18.57 6.84 -9.29
CA GLY A 147 18.08 5.63 -9.91
C GLY A 147 17.58 5.89 -11.32
N GLY A 148 17.41 4.82 -12.09
CA GLY A 148 17.05 4.93 -13.50
C GLY A 148 18.04 5.85 -14.22
N THR A 149 17.52 6.90 -14.84
CA THR A 149 18.32 7.88 -15.62
C THR A 149 18.63 9.19 -14.89
N THR A 150 18.36 9.28 -13.58
CA THR A 150 18.37 10.56 -12.86
C THR A 150 19.12 10.54 -11.52
N VAL A 151 19.60 11.71 -11.12
CA VAL A 151 19.97 12.05 -9.74
C VAL A 151 19.09 13.21 -9.32
N VAL A 152 18.35 13.04 -8.22
CA VAL A 152 17.58 14.11 -7.58
C VAL A 152 18.24 14.52 -6.28
N HIS A 153 18.24 15.82 -6.01
CA HIS A 153 18.88 16.42 -4.84
C HIS A 153 17.86 17.22 -4.04
N TYR A 154 17.84 17.01 -2.73
CA TYR A 154 17.12 17.81 -1.76
C TYR A 154 18.04 18.85 -1.15
N ASP A 155 17.73 20.12 -1.35
CA ASP A 155 18.51 21.25 -0.85
C ASP A 155 18.01 21.83 0.49
N GLY A 156 17.09 21.11 1.14
CA GLY A 156 16.38 21.55 2.35
C GLY A 156 15.09 22.31 2.07
N VAL A 157 14.74 22.52 0.79
CA VAL A 157 13.48 23.15 0.38
C VAL A 157 12.71 22.25 -0.58
N GLU A 158 13.34 21.77 -1.65
CA GLU A 158 12.68 20.93 -2.64
C GLU A 158 13.60 19.84 -3.19
N TRP A 159 13.01 18.76 -3.71
CA TRP A 159 13.73 17.77 -4.50
C TRP A 159 13.77 18.21 -5.96
N ALA A 160 14.95 18.29 -6.55
CA ALA A 160 15.10 18.67 -7.96
C ALA A 160 16.08 17.73 -8.70
N PRO A 161 15.81 17.37 -9.97
CA PRO A 161 16.77 16.68 -10.80
C PRO A 161 18.03 17.53 -11.03
N VAL A 162 19.19 17.02 -10.63
CA VAL A 162 20.50 17.65 -10.84
C VAL A 162 21.31 16.95 -11.94
N VAL A 163 20.97 15.71 -12.25
CA VAL A 163 21.43 14.95 -13.42
C VAL A 163 20.20 14.31 -14.06
N ALA A 164 20.06 14.43 -15.37
CA ALA A 164 19.02 13.75 -16.14
C ALA A 164 19.62 13.34 -17.49
N GLU A 165 19.99 12.06 -17.62
CA GLU A 165 20.65 11.52 -18.80
C GLU A 165 19.99 10.22 -19.22
N GLU A 166 19.11 10.29 -20.23
CA GLU A 166 18.27 9.17 -20.72
C GLU A 166 19.05 7.91 -21.14
N ARG A 167 20.37 7.98 -21.19
CA ARG A 167 21.27 6.91 -21.64
C ARG A 167 21.79 6.04 -20.49
N TYR A 168 21.70 6.48 -19.24
CA TYR A 168 22.34 5.79 -18.12
C TYR A 168 21.33 5.05 -17.26
N GLN A 169 21.76 3.91 -16.73
CA GLN A 169 21.17 3.31 -15.53
C GLN A 169 22.11 3.63 -14.38
N LEU A 170 21.67 4.48 -13.46
CA LEU A 170 22.38 4.81 -12.24
C LEU A 170 21.84 3.91 -11.11
N ASN A 171 22.73 3.36 -10.29
CA ASN A 171 22.37 2.32 -9.32
C ASN A 171 22.59 2.74 -7.88
N ASP A 172 23.71 3.42 -7.57
CA ASP A 172 24.02 3.80 -6.19
C ASP A 172 24.77 5.13 -6.08
N VAL A 173 24.69 5.74 -4.89
CA VAL A 173 25.25 7.05 -4.54
C VAL A 173 25.96 7.01 -3.18
N HIS A 174 27.14 7.61 -3.12
CA HIS A 174 27.87 7.82 -1.88
C HIS A 174 28.52 9.20 -1.87
N GLY A 175 28.48 9.89 -0.73
CA GLY A 175 29.09 11.20 -0.59
C GLY A 175 29.96 11.35 0.66
N PHE A 176 30.80 12.37 0.62
CA PHE A 176 31.64 12.78 1.76
C PHE A 176 31.28 14.18 2.27
N SER A 177 30.64 14.98 1.42
CA SER A 177 30.18 16.33 1.72
C SER A 177 29.18 16.79 0.66
N SER A 178 28.58 17.97 0.87
CA SER A 178 27.74 18.65 -0.12
C SER A 178 28.46 18.97 -1.44
N ALA A 179 29.79 18.84 -1.47
CA ALA A 179 30.65 19.14 -2.61
C ALA A 179 31.46 17.92 -3.10
N ASP A 180 31.16 16.72 -2.61
CA ASP A 180 31.87 15.51 -3.04
C ASP A 180 30.92 14.32 -2.98
N VAL A 181 30.33 14.00 -4.14
CA VAL A 181 29.32 12.94 -4.30
C VAL A 181 29.68 12.09 -5.50
N TRP A 182 29.66 10.78 -5.32
CA TRP A 182 29.96 9.77 -6.32
C TRP A 182 28.69 8.98 -6.63
N VAL A 183 28.47 8.74 -7.91
CA VAL A 183 27.36 7.91 -8.40
C VAL A 183 27.92 6.90 -9.39
N VAL A 184 27.46 5.66 -9.30
CA VAL A 184 27.87 4.58 -10.21
C VAL A 184 26.68 3.96 -10.94
N GLY A 185 26.97 3.37 -12.08
CA GLY A 185 25.99 2.71 -12.92
C GLY A 185 26.59 2.19 -14.22
N TYR A 186 25.74 2.09 -15.24
CA TYR A 186 26.15 1.65 -16.57
C TYR A 186 25.34 2.31 -17.69
N ASP A 187 25.92 2.33 -18.88
CA ASP A 187 25.28 2.87 -20.07
C ASP A 187 24.34 1.84 -20.72
N LEU A 188 23.08 2.22 -20.96
CA LEU A 188 22.04 1.33 -21.48
C LEU A 188 22.29 0.85 -22.91
N THR A 189 23.19 1.50 -23.66
CA THR A 189 23.45 1.20 -25.07
C THR A 189 24.63 0.28 -25.30
N ASN A 190 25.71 0.44 -24.53
CA ASN A 190 26.94 -0.33 -24.69
C ASN A 190 27.35 -1.09 -23.42
N TYR A 191 26.64 -0.88 -22.31
CA TYR A 191 26.88 -1.50 -21.01
C TYR A 191 28.24 -1.16 -20.39
N GLU A 192 28.93 -0.13 -20.88
CA GLU A 192 30.15 0.36 -20.24
C GLU A 192 29.81 1.05 -18.92
N ASP A 193 30.76 1.05 -17.98
CA ASP A 193 30.56 1.63 -16.67
C ASP A 193 30.39 3.14 -16.74
N VAL A 194 29.49 3.66 -15.91
CA VAL A 194 29.27 5.09 -15.72
C VAL A 194 29.65 5.41 -14.29
N ILE A 195 30.62 6.31 -14.13
CA ILE A 195 31.03 6.84 -12.83
C ILE A 195 30.90 8.36 -12.91
N LEU A 196 29.97 8.92 -12.16
CA LEU A 196 29.76 10.35 -12.04
C LEU A 196 30.36 10.85 -10.74
N HIS A 197 30.99 12.01 -10.78
CA HIS A 197 31.50 12.70 -9.61
C HIS A 197 31.06 14.15 -9.61
N PHE A 198 30.52 14.60 -8.48
CA PHE A 198 30.22 15.99 -8.22
C PHE A 198 31.34 16.61 -7.38
N ASP A 199 31.96 17.67 -7.89
CA ASP A 199 33.08 18.37 -7.23
C ASP A 199 32.65 19.64 -6.47
N GLY A 200 31.35 19.79 -6.21
CA GLY A 200 30.75 20.97 -5.59
C GLY A 200 30.40 22.08 -6.57
N LEU A 201 30.75 21.94 -7.85
CA LEU A 201 30.41 22.88 -8.90
C LEU A 201 29.71 22.20 -10.06
N THR A 202 30.21 21.05 -10.50
CA THR A 202 29.72 20.36 -11.69
C THR A 202 29.75 18.85 -11.53
N TRP A 203 28.75 18.19 -12.11
CA TRP A 203 28.77 16.75 -12.34
C TRP A 203 29.64 16.43 -13.55
N ALA A 204 30.55 15.48 -13.40
CA ALA A 204 31.43 15.01 -14.47
C ALA A 204 31.53 13.48 -14.51
N ILE A 205 31.58 12.93 -15.72
CA ILE A 205 31.90 11.51 -15.91
C ILE A 205 33.41 11.32 -15.71
N ILE A 206 33.76 10.45 -14.77
CA ILE A 206 35.13 10.06 -14.48
C ILE A 206 35.47 8.78 -15.25
N PRO A 207 36.61 8.72 -15.97
CA PRO A 207 37.02 7.50 -16.65
C PRO A 207 37.23 6.34 -15.66
N GLY A 208 36.45 5.28 -15.84
CA GLY A 208 36.58 4.02 -15.10
C GLY A 208 37.68 3.11 -15.65
N VAL A 209 37.61 1.84 -15.26
CA VAL A 209 38.48 0.78 -15.79
C VAL A 209 37.92 0.29 -17.13
N ALA A 210 38.78 0.10 -18.12
CA ALA A 210 38.33 -0.40 -19.43
C ALA A 210 37.72 -1.80 -19.30
N GLY A 211 36.43 -1.94 -19.62
CA GLY A 211 35.68 -3.17 -19.49
C GLY A 211 34.19 -2.92 -19.31
N ILE A 212 33.44 -4.00 -19.10
CA ILE A 212 32.01 -3.96 -18.76
C ILE A 212 31.89 -4.66 -17.41
N HIS A 213 31.80 -3.86 -16.35
CA HIS A 213 31.73 -4.32 -14.96
C HIS A 213 30.32 -4.18 -14.38
N PHE A 214 29.41 -3.40 -15.01
CA PHE A 214 28.03 -3.21 -14.54
C PHE A 214 27.99 -2.81 -13.06
N LEU A 215 28.52 -1.64 -12.74
CA LEU A 215 28.64 -1.19 -11.35
C LEU A 215 27.27 -1.06 -10.69
N MET A 216 27.10 -1.72 -9.55
CA MET A 216 25.85 -1.82 -8.78
C MET A 216 25.87 -0.95 -7.53
N ASP A 217 27.01 -0.88 -6.83
CA ASP A 217 27.12 -0.20 -5.53
C ASP A 217 28.45 0.54 -5.39
N VAL A 218 28.47 1.65 -4.66
CA VAL A 218 29.64 2.48 -4.40
C VAL A 218 29.77 2.82 -2.92
N TRP A 219 30.98 2.65 -2.41
CA TRP A 219 31.32 3.06 -1.05
C TRP A 219 32.69 3.71 -1.05
N GLY A 220 32.93 4.66 -0.15
CA GLY A 220 34.28 5.15 0.04
C GLY A 220 34.65 5.46 1.47
N ASN A 221 35.93 5.26 1.74
CA ASN A 221 36.56 5.58 3.03
C ASN A 221 36.93 7.08 3.10
N SER A 222 37.19 7.70 1.94
CA SER A 222 37.50 9.12 1.81
C SER A 222 37.34 9.58 0.36
N PRO A 223 37.33 10.90 0.06
CA PRO A 223 37.31 11.42 -1.31
C PRO A 223 38.40 10.88 -2.25
N THR A 224 39.50 10.36 -1.69
CA THR A 224 40.62 9.80 -2.45
C THR A 224 40.72 8.28 -2.35
N GLU A 225 39.73 7.62 -1.76
CA GLU A 225 39.73 6.18 -1.52
C GLU A 225 38.29 5.68 -1.62
N VAL A 226 37.88 5.38 -2.85
CA VAL A 226 36.51 5.01 -3.23
C VAL A 226 36.53 3.65 -3.91
N TYR A 227 35.49 2.86 -3.72
CA TYR A 227 35.35 1.52 -4.24
C TYR A 227 34.00 1.37 -4.91
N ALA A 228 33.96 0.57 -5.96
CA ALA A 228 32.72 0.24 -6.66
C ALA A 228 32.72 -1.24 -7.02
N VAL A 229 31.56 -1.86 -6.97
CA VAL A 229 31.41 -3.29 -7.27
C VAL A 229 30.38 -3.54 -8.35
N GLY A 230 30.58 -4.61 -9.12
CA GLY A 230 29.65 -5.05 -10.16
C GLY A 230 30.21 -6.27 -10.88
N ARG A 231 29.34 -7.13 -11.44
CA ARG A 231 29.71 -8.28 -12.30
C ARG A 231 30.99 -9.04 -11.88
N SER A 232 31.08 -9.40 -10.60
CA SER A 232 32.21 -10.14 -10.02
C SER A 232 33.52 -9.36 -9.85
N ASP A 233 33.50 -8.05 -10.02
CA ASP A 233 34.64 -7.14 -9.96
C ASP A 233 34.52 -6.14 -8.81
N VAL A 234 35.67 -5.83 -8.21
CA VAL A 234 35.84 -4.76 -7.23
C VAL A 234 36.84 -3.78 -7.81
N LEU A 235 36.41 -2.54 -8.00
CA LEU A 235 37.22 -1.43 -8.47
C LEU A 235 37.63 -0.54 -7.30
N ARG A 236 38.81 0.07 -7.39
CA ARG A 236 39.33 1.02 -6.39
C ARG A 236 39.86 2.27 -7.07
N PHE A 237 39.44 3.42 -6.56
CA PHE A 237 39.96 4.74 -6.86
C PHE A 237 40.96 5.15 -5.78
N ASP A 238 42.15 5.56 -6.20
CA ASP A 238 43.27 5.94 -5.33
C ASP A 238 43.48 7.46 -5.20
N GLY A 239 42.47 8.25 -5.57
CA GLY A 239 42.53 9.71 -5.64
C GLY A 239 42.96 10.25 -7.00
N PHE A 240 43.41 9.37 -7.91
CA PHE A 240 43.82 9.76 -9.26
C PHE A 240 43.14 8.92 -10.33
N THR A 241 43.09 7.60 -10.18
CA THR A 241 42.58 6.70 -11.21
C THR A 241 41.87 5.50 -10.62
N TRP A 242 40.87 5.00 -11.35
CA TRP A 242 40.24 3.72 -11.07
C TRP A 242 41.12 2.56 -11.53
N SER A 243 41.20 1.52 -10.72
CA SER A 243 41.92 0.28 -11.02
C SER A 243 41.14 -0.94 -10.55
N LEU A 244 41.29 -2.06 -11.26
CA LEU A 244 40.70 -3.33 -10.87
C LEU A 244 41.45 -3.88 -9.65
N MET A 245 40.77 -3.93 -8.51
CA MET A 245 41.31 -4.44 -7.25
C MET A 245 41.14 -5.95 -7.15
N TYR A 246 39.98 -6.47 -7.56
CA TYR A 246 39.67 -7.89 -7.52
C TYR A 246 38.74 -8.30 -8.66
N HIS A 247 38.96 -9.50 -9.20
CA HIS A 247 38.08 -10.15 -10.18
C HIS A 247 37.88 -11.61 -9.77
N ASN A 248 36.65 -12.04 -9.56
CA ASN A 248 36.35 -13.44 -9.30
C ASN A 248 36.35 -14.25 -10.61
N SER A 249 37.49 -14.86 -10.93
CA SER A 249 37.62 -15.73 -12.11
C SER A 249 37.01 -17.13 -11.94
N GLU A 250 36.64 -17.53 -10.72
CA GLU A 250 36.22 -18.89 -10.40
C GLU A 250 34.70 -19.08 -10.53
N ASN A 251 33.92 -18.02 -10.29
CA ASN A 251 32.46 -18.02 -10.45
C ASN A 251 31.98 -16.81 -11.26
N THR A 252 31.93 -16.96 -12.59
CA THR A 252 31.47 -15.89 -13.51
C THR A 252 29.97 -15.58 -13.41
N TRP A 253 29.22 -16.30 -12.58
CA TRP A 253 27.80 -16.05 -12.31
C TRP A 253 27.58 -15.37 -10.95
N ALA A 254 28.62 -15.21 -10.13
CA ALA A 254 28.53 -14.46 -8.89
C ALA A 254 28.54 -12.96 -9.20
N SER A 255 27.43 -12.26 -9.07
CA SER A 255 27.41 -10.79 -9.21
C SER A 255 27.66 -10.16 -7.85
N PHE A 256 28.58 -9.22 -7.76
CA PHE A 256 28.72 -8.37 -6.57
C PHE A 256 27.65 -7.28 -6.65
N HIS A 257 26.80 -7.23 -5.65
CA HIS A 257 25.63 -6.35 -5.59
C HIS A 257 25.86 -5.17 -4.67
N THR A 258 26.56 -5.38 -3.55
CA THR A 258 26.75 -4.35 -2.54
C THR A 258 28.16 -4.37 -1.96
N ILE A 259 28.65 -3.21 -1.54
CA ILE A 259 29.94 -2.98 -0.91
C ILE A 259 29.79 -1.99 0.25
N GLU A 260 30.40 -2.32 1.37
CA GLU A 260 30.44 -1.46 2.55
C GLU A 260 31.78 -1.64 3.27
N GLY A 261 32.23 -0.64 4.01
CA GLY A 261 33.51 -0.74 4.71
C GLY A 261 33.57 0.09 5.98
N THR A 262 34.43 -0.35 6.89
CA THR A 262 34.75 0.41 8.12
C THR A 262 36.14 1.05 8.04
N ALA A 263 36.96 0.60 7.10
CA ALA A 263 38.28 1.12 6.77
C ALA A 263 38.68 0.67 5.36
N ALA A 264 39.69 1.33 4.76
CA ALA A 264 40.22 0.97 3.44
C ALA A 264 40.76 -0.48 3.33
N ASP A 265 41.11 -1.10 4.46
CA ASP A 265 41.57 -2.49 4.59
C ASP A 265 40.60 -3.38 5.36
N ASN A 266 39.34 -2.96 5.49
CA ASN A 266 38.24 -3.73 6.08
C ASN A 266 36.94 -3.45 5.32
N ILE A 267 36.70 -4.24 4.27
CA ILE A 267 35.61 -4.09 3.31
C ILE A 267 34.79 -5.38 3.26
N LEU A 268 33.47 -5.23 3.18
CA LEU A 268 32.50 -6.31 3.00
C LEU A 268 31.87 -6.17 1.62
N VAL A 269 31.72 -7.30 0.90
CA VAL A 269 31.10 -7.33 -0.42
C VAL A 269 30.02 -8.41 -0.45
N GLY A 270 28.77 -7.98 -0.65
CA GLY A 270 27.62 -8.87 -0.84
C GLY A 270 27.56 -9.41 -2.27
N PHE A 271 27.24 -10.69 -2.42
CA PHE A 271 27.19 -11.34 -3.72
C PHE A 271 26.02 -12.31 -3.88
N ASN A 272 25.60 -12.45 -5.14
CA ASN A 272 24.50 -13.30 -5.56
C ASN A 272 25.00 -14.33 -6.59
N GLU A 273 24.72 -15.61 -6.37
CA GLU A 273 25.04 -16.74 -7.25
C GLU A 273 23.78 -17.38 -7.84
N GLY A 274 23.78 -17.62 -9.16
CA GLY A 274 22.87 -18.59 -9.79
C GLY A 274 22.25 -18.14 -11.12
N PRO A 275 22.06 -19.05 -12.11
CA PRO A 275 21.43 -18.73 -13.37
C PRO A 275 19.92 -18.93 -13.28
N TYR A 276 19.19 -17.96 -12.70
CA TYR A 276 17.73 -18.01 -12.52
C TYR A 276 17.28 -19.23 -11.65
N TYR A 277 16.44 -19.00 -10.63
CA TYR A 277 15.72 -20.02 -9.85
C TYR A 277 16.40 -20.70 -8.64
N SER A 278 17.65 -20.36 -8.31
CA SER A 278 18.19 -20.57 -6.94
C SER A 278 19.02 -19.37 -6.56
N LEU A 279 18.44 -18.44 -5.80
CA LEU A 279 19.18 -17.30 -5.25
C LEU A 279 19.96 -17.80 -4.03
N SER A 280 21.24 -18.09 -4.25
CA SER A 280 22.22 -18.33 -3.19
C SER A 280 23.23 -17.19 -3.21
N GLY A 281 23.93 -16.95 -2.13
CA GLY A 281 24.82 -15.80 -2.03
C GLY A 281 25.45 -15.68 -0.65
N GLY A 282 26.17 -14.60 -0.43
CA GLY A 282 26.80 -14.35 0.86
C GLY A 282 27.61 -13.07 0.88
N ILE A 283 28.52 -12.99 1.83
CA ILE A 283 29.35 -11.81 2.08
C ILE A 283 30.81 -12.22 2.05
N VAL A 284 31.60 -11.57 1.21
CA VAL A 284 33.05 -11.71 1.14
C VAL A 284 33.70 -10.61 1.98
N ASP A 285 34.69 -10.96 2.78
CA ASP A 285 35.44 -10.03 3.62
C ASP A 285 36.81 -9.76 2.98
N TYR A 286 37.20 -8.50 2.90
CA TYR A 286 38.57 -8.07 2.64
C TYR A 286 39.14 -7.39 3.87
N THR A 287 39.98 -8.13 4.59
CA THR A 287 40.61 -7.67 5.83
C THR A 287 42.13 -7.81 5.74
N ASN A 288 42.87 -6.76 6.08
CA ASN A 288 44.35 -6.77 6.14
C ASN A 288 45.03 -7.22 4.82
N GLY A 289 44.42 -6.95 3.68
CA GLY A 289 45.00 -7.30 2.37
C GLY A 289 44.59 -8.66 1.82
N GLU A 290 43.77 -9.42 2.53
CA GLU A 290 43.36 -10.78 2.14
C GLU A 290 41.84 -10.87 1.98
N TRP A 291 41.40 -11.55 0.92
CA TRP A 291 39.99 -11.87 0.68
C TRP A 291 39.63 -13.20 1.35
N SER A 292 38.55 -13.19 2.12
CA SER A 292 37.99 -14.36 2.81
C SER A 292 36.55 -14.61 2.36
N TRP A 293 36.30 -15.82 1.85
CA TRP A 293 34.98 -16.25 1.41
C TRP A 293 34.24 -16.99 2.54
N PRO A 294 32.90 -16.90 2.61
CA PRO A 294 32.15 -17.51 3.68
C PRO A 294 32.13 -19.04 3.54
N ASP A 295 32.19 -19.75 4.68
CA ASP A 295 32.11 -21.21 4.73
C ASP A 295 30.69 -21.76 4.43
N SER A 296 29.67 -20.90 4.55
CA SER A 296 28.27 -21.19 4.24
C SER A 296 27.58 -19.97 3.64
N TYR A 297 26.73 -20.20 2.64
CA TYR A 297 25.94 -19.16 2.00
C TYR A 297 24.83 -18.65 2.94
N LEU A 298 24.64 -17.32 2.94
CA LEU A 298 23.60 -16.62 3.70
C LEU A 298 22.33 -16.38 2.86
N GLY A 299 22.37 -16.65 1.55
CA GLY A 299 21.32 -16.27 0.60
C GLY A 299 21.72 -15.03 -0.23
N SER A 300 20.86 -14.55 -1.12
CA SER A 300 21.11 -13.34 -1.93
C SER A 300 21.30 -12.15 -0.98
N ILE A 301 22.38 -11.38 -1.15
CA ILE A 301 22.63 -10.16 -0.37
C ILE A 301 22.50 -8.97 -1.31
N GLU A 302 21.50 -8.14 -1.05
CA GLU A 302 21.16 -6.98 -1.90
C GLU A 302 21.78 -5.69 -1.37
N ASP A 303 21.88 -5.51 -0.05
CA ASP A 303 22.48 -4.31 0.55
C ASP A 303 23.17 -4.63 1.88
N ILE A 304 24.26 -3.92 2.16
CA ILE A 304 25.03 -3.96 3.42
C ILE A 304 25.29 -2.51 3.82
N LYS A 305 25.01 -2.15 5.07
CA LYS A 305 25.37 -0.83 5.61
C LYS A 305 26.03 -0.91 6.98
N ASP A 306 27.06 -0.09 7.16
CA ASP A 306 27.64 0.23 8.47
C ASP A 306 26.84 1.39 9.07
N ILE A 307 26.11 1.10 10.14
CA ILE A 307 25.28 2.08 10.81
C ILE A 307 26.10 2.76 11.89
N SER A 308 26.43 4.03 11.64
CA SER A 308 27.12 4.93 12.57
C SER A 308 28.51 4.45 13.02
N GLY A 309 29.17 3.56 12.26
CA GLY A 309 30.49 3.02 12.62
C GLY A 309 30.46 2.02 13.78
N GLN A 310 29.28 1.51 14.13
CA GLN A 310 29.05 0.75 15.36
C GLN A 310 28.56 -0.68 15.10
N ALA A 311 27.77 -0.88 14.04
CA ALA A 311 27.22 -2.19 13.70
C ALA A 311 26.94 -2.26 12.21
N VAL A 312 27.19 -3.43 11.63
CA VAL A 312 26.90 -3.70 10.21
C VAL A 312 25.64 -4.53 10.11
N PHE A 313 24.78 -4.16 9.16
CA PHE A 313 23.57 -4.88 8.83
C PHE A 313 23.58 -5.27 7.37
N ALA A 314 22.90 -6.37 7.03
CA ALA A 314 22.76 -6.84 5.66
C ALA A 314 21.34 -7.32 5.40
N VAL A 315 20.83 -7.09 4.20
CA VAL A 315 19.52 -7.54 3.79
C VAL A 315 19.55 -8.25 2.44
N GLY A 316 18.53 -9.05 2.19
CA GLY A 316 18.33 -9.67 0.90
C GLY A 316 17.20 -10.69 0.90
N MET A 317 17.40 -11.78 0.15
CA MET A 317 16.37 -12.80 0.00
C MET A 317 16.91 -14.22 -0.21
N GLU A 318 16.17 -15.20 0.27
CA GLU A 318 16.38 -16.62 -0.03
C GLU A 318 15.12 -17.21 -0.67
N CYS A 319 15.24 -17.77 -1.89
CA CYS A 319 14.12 -18.41 -2.56
C CYS A 319 14.22 -19.93 -2.50
N LEU A 320 13.24 -20.58 -1.88
CA LEU A 320 13.20 -22.05 -1.74
C LEU A 320 12.23 -22.67 -2.77
N GLY A 321 12.76 -23.36 -3.80
CA GLY A 321 12.13 -24.56 -4.38
C GLY A 321 11.73 -24.63 -5.88
N SER A 322 11.99 -25.82 -6.45
CA SER A 322 11.48 -26.50 -7.66
C SER A 322 11.81 -25.96 -9.07
N PRO A 323 12.30 -26.81 -10.02
CA PRO A 323 12.63 -26.42 -11.41
C PRO A 323 11.47 -25.88 -12.26
N MET A 324 10.23 -25.83 -11.75
CA MET A 324 9.03 -25.47 -12.55
C MET A 324 7.92 -24.75 -11.76
N GLY A 325 8.19 -24.11 -10.61
CA GLY A 325 7.17 -23.34 -9.89
C GLY A 325 7.76 -22.15 -9.16
N TRP A 326 7.04 -21.03 -9.13
CA TRP A 326 7.38 -19.82 -8.35
C TRP A 326 7.54 -20.22 -6.88
N GLY A 327 8.79 -20.40 -6.43
CA GLY A 327 9.11 -20.73 -5.04
C GLY A 327 8.91 -19.53 -4.13
N SER A 328 8.57 -19.80 -2.88
CA SER A 328 8.49 -18.80 -1.81
C SER A 328 9.87 -18.15 -1.63
N CYS A 329 9.94 -16.83 -1.78
CA CYS A 329 11.13 -16.05 -1.42
C CYS A 329 10.92 -15.45 -0.03
N TYR A 330 11.92 -15.65 0.83
CA TYR A 330 11.93 -15.21 2.21
C TYR A 330 12.88 -14.04 2.39
N SER A 331 12.50 -13.13 3.26
CA SER A 331 13.31 -11.97 3.59
C SER A 331 14.45 -12.36 4.49
N LEU A 332 15.62 -11.82 4.19
CA LEU A 332 16.80 -11.97 5.01
C LEU A 332 17.15 -10.61 5.59
N PHE A 333 17.22 -10.53 6.93
CA PHE A 333 17.69 -9.34 7.63
C PHE A 333 18.69 -9.78 8.70
N TYR A 334 19.95 -9.42 8.51
CA TYR A 334 21.06 -9.84 9.34
C TYR A 334 21.72 -8.67 10.07
N ARG A 335 22.24 -8.96 11.26
CA ARG A 335 23.15 -8.11 12.03
C ARG A 335 24.49 -8.81 12.20
N TYR A 336 25.59 -8.07 12.04
CA TYR A 336 26.93 -8.58 12.27
C TYR A 336 27.41 -8.26 13.69
N ASP A 337 27.65 -9.31 14.48
CA ASP A 337 28.13 -9.20 15.87
C ASP A 337 29.56 -9.72 16.06
N ASN A 338 30.37 -9.74 14.98
CA ASN A 338 31.77 -10.18 14.89
C ASN A 338 32.18 -11.38 15.78
N PRO A 339 32.44 -12.58 15.21
CA PRO A 339 32.62 -12.87 13.79
C PRO A 339 31.38 -13.46 13.11
N ALA A 340 30.21 -13.35 13.73
CA ALA A 340 29.00 -14.06 13.29
C ALA A 340 27.91 -13.10 12.84
N TRP A 341 27.19 -13.53 11.80
CA TRP A 341 25.93 -12.94 11.38
C TRP A 341 24.78 -13.60 12.12
N THR A 342 23.89 -12.78 12.67
CA THR A 342 22.67 -13.19 13.34
C THR A 342 21.48 -12.79 12.48
N GLU A 343 20.61 -13.73 12.12
CA GLU A 343 19.34 -13.42 11.44
C GLU A 343 18.35 -12.83 12.44
N LEU A 344 17.75 -11.69 12.08
CA LEU A 344 16.77 -10.97 12.89
C LEU A 344 15.32 -11.34 12.53
N THR A 345 15.09 -11.93 11.37
CA THR A 345 13.77 -12.33 10.85
C THR A 345 13.55 -13.84 10.95
N ASP A 346 12.28 -14.27 11.10
CA ASP A 346 11.89 -15.69 11.04
C ASP A 346 11.02 -15.93 9.78
N GLN A 347 11.66 -16.25 8.65
CA GLN A 347 11.05 -16.74 7.40
C GLN A 347 9.74 -16.06 6.96
N GLN A 348 9.69 -14.73 6.95
CA GLN A 348 8.57 -13.99 6.37
C GLN A 348 8.72 -13.89 4.84
N TYR A 349 7.60 -14.01 4.12
CA TYR A 349 7.55 -13.88 2.66
C TYR A 349 7.92 -12.46 2.21
N GLY A 350 8.65 -12.36 1.09
CA GLY A 350 9.11 -11.07 0.52
C GLY A 350 10.63 -10.97 0.38
N GLY A 351 11.11 -10.05 -0.45
CA GLY A 351 12.53 -9.74 -0.60
C GLY A 351 12.84 -8.35 -0.05
N LEU A 352 13.95 -8.21 0.67
CA LEU A 352 14.47 -6.93 1.12
C LEU A 352 15.57 -6.46 0.15
N ASN A 353 15.57 -5.17 -0.17
CA ASN A 353 16.45 -4.57 -1.16
C ASN A 353 17.42 -3.55 -0.56
N GLY A 354 17.05 -2.87 0.52
CA GLY A 354 17.87 -1.82 1.13
C GLY A 354 17.80 -1.83 2.65
N VAL A 355 18.89 -1.42 3.30
CA VAL A 355 19.00 -1.31 4.76
C VAL A 355 19.66 0.00 5.13
N GLY A 356 19.24 0.59 6.24
CA GLY A 356 19.74 1.88 6.70
C GLY A 356 19.17 2.23 8.06
N GLY A 357 19.72 3.23 8.72
CA GLY A 357 19.32 3.55 10.08
C GLY A 357 20.13 4.68 10.67
N SER A 358 19.62 5.22 11.78
CA SER A 358 20.32 6.27 12.51
C SER A 358 21.30 5.72 13.56
N SER A 359 21.04 4.50 14.05
CA SER A 359 21.85 3.85 15.09
C SER A 359 21.72 2.33 15.04
N PRO A 360 22.61 1.57 15.71
CA PRO A 360 22.48 0.10 15.81
C PRO A 360 21.20 -0.42 16.47
N THR A 361 20.39 0.46 17.05
CA THR A 361 19.10 0.14 17.69
C THR A 361 17.94 0.84 17.00
N ASP A 362 18.16 1.41 15.82
CA ASP A 362 17.14 2.06 15.01
C ASP A 362 17.51 1.85 13.54
N VAL A 363 17.12 0.68 13.04
CA VAL A 363 17.48 0.22 11.69
C VAL A 363 16.24 -0.20 10.94
N TYR A 364 16.13 0.26 9.71
CA TYR A 364 15.05 -0.04 8.80
C TYR A 364 15.56 -0.94 7.67
N ALA A 365 14.75 -1.91 7.29
CA ALA A 365 14.95 -2.71 6.10
C ALA A 365 13.74 -2.57 5.19
N VAL A 366 13.99 -2.27 3.92
CA VAL A 366 12.95 -2.03 2.94
C VAL A 366 13.01 -2.96 1.76
N GLY A 367 11.86 -3.22 1.17
CA GLY A 367 11.79 -4.07 -0.01
C GLY A 367 10.39 -4.21 -0.56
N SER A 368 10.05 -5.43 -0.95
CA SER A 368 8.72 -5.74 -1.48
C SER A 368 8.26 -7.15 -1.12
N ASP A 369 6.95 -7.33 -0.98
CA ASP A 369 6.38 -8.66 -0.86
C ASP A 369 6.49 -9.42 -2.21
N CYS A 370 6.86 -10.70 -2.14
CA CYS A 370 7.04 -11.61 -3.26
C CYS A 370 5.81 -12.53 -3.45
N ALA A 371 4.83 -12.48 -2.55
CA ALA A 371 3.70 -13.40 -2.55
C ALA A 371 2.75 -13.20 -3.76
N ASP A 372 2.73 -12.01 -4.38
CA ASP A 372 1.78 -11.67 -5.44
C ASP A 372 2.42 -11.03 -6.69
N MET A 373 1.70 -11.11 -7.83
CA MET A 373 2.07 -10.47 -9.11
C MET A 373 2.13 -8.93 -9.02
N VAL A 374 1.71 -8.37 -7.89
CA VAL A 374 1.67 -6.97 -7.56
C VAL A 374 2.43 -6.87 -6.24
N ARG A 375 3.65 -6.33 -6.27
CA ARG A 375 4.62 -6.35 -5.16
C ARG A 375 4.45 -5.09 -4.30
N PRO A 376 3.63 -5.07 -3.23
CA PRO A 376 3.56 -3.92 -2.35
C PRO A 376 4.92 -3.70 -1.68
N ASN A 377 5.21 -2.46 -1.28
CA ASN A 377 6.43 -2.22 -0.54
C ASN A 377 6.38 -2.93 0.82
N ARG A 378 7.56 -3.09 1.42
CA ARG A 378 7.70 -3.62 2.76
C ARG A 378 8.67 -2.77 3.54
N ILE A 379 8.32 -2.43 4.78
CA ILE A 379 9.18 -1.69 5.70
C ILE A 379 9.21 -2.44 7.02
N LEU A 380 10.41 -2.92 7.38
CA LEU A 380 10.72 -3.50 8.68
C LEU A 380 11.49 -2.50 9.51
N HIS A 381 11.19 -2.43 10.81
CA HIS A 381 11.93 -1.64 11.78
C HIS A 381 12.51 -2.54 12.87
N TYR A 382 13.79 -2.34 13.19
CA TYR A 382 14.53 -3.00 14.24
C TYR A 382 14.91 -1.99 15.34
N ASP A 383 14.31 -2.17 16.51
CA ASP A 383 14.46 -1.27 17.69
C ASP A 383 15.68 -1.61 18.58
N GLY A 384 16.59 -2.45 18.08
CA GLY A 384 17.70 -3.00 18.87
C GLY A 384 17.37 -4.31 19.61
N SER A 385 16.11 -4.74 19.60
CA SER A 385 15.66 -5.96 20.26
C SER A 385 14.73 -6.83 19.41
N THR A 386 13.78 -6.22 18.71
CA THR A 386 12.75 -6.89 17.92
C THR A 386 12.63 -6.27 16.54
N VAL A 387 12.14 -7.06 15.58
CA VAL A 387 11.79 -6.60 14.24
C VAL A 387 10.28 -6.57 14.11
N GLU A 388 9.72 -5.41 13.78
CA GLU A 388 8.32 -5.24 13.43
C GLU A 388 8.15 -4.80 11.97
N GLU A 389 7.02 -5.16 11.36
CA GLU A 389 6.67 -4.69 10.02
C GLU A 389 5.62 -3.60 10.10
N ILE A 390 6.06 -2.36 9.87
CA ILE A 390 5.23 -1.17 10.03
C ILE A 390 4.40 -0.85 8.77
N SER A 391 4.71 -1.49 7.64
CA SER A 391 3.93 -1.39 6.39
C SER A 391 2.63 -2.21 6.37
N LYS A 392 2.32 -2.99 7.42
CA LYS A 392 1.29 -4.05 7.41
C LYS A 392 -0.13 -3.63 7.81
N SER A 393 -0.38 -2.37 8.15
CA SER A 393 -1.73 -1.96 8.57
C SER A 393 -2.71 -2.11 7.39
N LEU A 394 -3.63 -3.09 7.45
CA LEU A 394 -4.80 -3.33 6.57
C LEU A 394 -4.59 -3.94 5.15
N THR A 395 -3.39 -4.43 4.79
CA THR A 395 -2.90 -4.58 3.40
C THR A 395 -3.38 -5.74 2.51
N ILE A 396 -4.29 -6.63 2.93
CA ILE A 396 -4.70 -7.79 2.09
C ILE A 396 -6.20 -7.77 1.75
N THR A 397 -6.73 -6.60 1.41
CA THR A 397 -8.13 -6.44 0.99
C THR A 397 -8.24 -5.80 -0.39
N ASP A 398 -9.00 -6.38 -1.29
CA ASP A 398 -9.43 -5.70 -2.50
C ASP A 398 -10.67 -4.85 -2.22
N LEU A 399 -10.48 -3.54 -2.10
CA LEU A 399 -11.58 -2.59 -1.90
C LEU A 399 -12.25 -2.29 -3.24
N LYS A 400 -13.58 -2.38 -3.25
CA LYS A 400 -14.45 -2.26 -4.43
C LYS A 400 -15.53 -1.20 -4.27
N ALA A 401 -15.83 -0.79 -3.05
CA ALA A 401 -16.90 0.16 -2.76
C ALA A 401 -16.45 1.20 -1.76
N VAL A 402 -16.95 2.42 -1.92
CA VAL A 402 -16.70 3.54 -1.03
C VAL A 402 -17.92 4.45 -0.99
N TRP A 403 -18.29 4.88 0.21
CA TRP A 403 -19.33 5.87 0.46
C TRP A 403 -18.97 6.68 1.70
N GLY A 404 -19.16 8.00 1.64
CA GLY A 404 -18.93 8.87 2.81
C GLY A 404 -20.09 9.82 3.03
N SER A 405 -20.46 10.01 4.29
CA SER A 405 -21.42 11.05 4.68
C SER A 405 -20.73 12.41 4.86
N SER A 406 -19.45 12.38 5.28
CA SER A 406 -18.57 13.53 5.47
C SER A 406 -17.11 13.14 5.22
N ALA A 407 -16.19 14.09 5.28
CA ALA A 407 -14.74 13.81 5.14
C ALA A 407 -14.22 12.87 6.24
N ASP A 408 -14.94 12.84 7.36
CA ASP A 408 -14.58 12.20 8.62
C ASP A 408 -15.52 11.04 8.94
N ASP A 409 -16.35 10.61 7.99
CA ASP A 409 -17.25 9.48 8.15
C ASP A 409 -17.40 8.76 6.81
N VAL A 410 -16.54 7.75 6.62
CA VAL A 410 -16.38 7.05 5.34
C VAL A 410 -16.35 5.55 5.54
N TYR A 411 -17.14 4.85 4.75
CA TYR A 411 -17.17 3.39 4.72
C TYR A 411 -16.57 2.89 3.41
N VAL A 412 -15.68 1.91 3.50
CA VAL A 412 -15.13 1.20 2.35
C VAL A 412 -15.36 -0.30 2.49
N GLY A 413 -15.61 -0.95 1.36
CA GLY A 413 -15.98 -2.36 1.32
C GLY A 413 -15.14 -3.11 0.31
N GLY A 414 -14.78 -4.33 0.67
CA GLY A 414 -13.99 -5.20 -0.20
C GLY A 414 -14.04 -6.67 0.18
N GLY A 415 -13.04 -7.41 -0.28
CA GLY A 415 -12.85 -8.82 0.07
C GLY A 415 -11.38 -9.24 0.08
N MET A 416 -11.12 -10.38 0.73
CA MET A 416 -9.76 -10.86 0.99
C MET A 416 -9.43 -12.05 0.05
N TYR A 417 -8.25 -12.00 -0.59
CA TYR A 417 -7.63 -13.15 -1.25
C TYR A 417 -6.49 -13.62 -0.34
N PHE A 418 -6.64 -14.76 0.36
CA PHE A 418 -5.61 -15.71 0.84
C PHE A 418 -5.83 -16.31 2.26
N ILE A 419 -5.71 -17.65 2.25
CA ILE A 419 -5.66 -18.73 3.26
C ILE A 419 -6.54 -18.70 4.53
N GLU A 420 -7.34 -19.76 4.62
CA GLU A 420 -8.25 -20.21 5.71
C GLU A 420 -9.57 -19.44 5.89
N GLU A 421 -9.66 -18.16 5.53
CA GLU A 421 -10.92 -17.39 5.56
C GLU A 421 -11.10 -16.54 4.29
N SER A 422 -11.95 -17.01 3.36
CA SER A 422 -12.47 -16.16 2.27
C SER A 422 -13.68 -15.39 2.79
N GLY A 423 -13.61 -14.07 2.86
CA GLY A 423 -14.70 -13.22 3.35
C GLY A 423 -14.58 -11.77 2.90
N GLY A 424 -15.65 -11.02 3.10
CA GLY A 424 -15.69 -9.59 2.91
C GLY A 424 -15.14 -8.83 4.10
N VAL A 425 -14.90 -7.54 3.90
CA VAL A 425 -14.61 -6.61 4.97
C VAL A 425 -15.29 -5.27 4.69
N ILE A 426 -15.76 -4.65 5.77
CA ILE A 426 -16.19 -3.26 5.79
C ILE A 426 -15.28 -2.53 6.76
N LEU A 427 -14.58 -1.52 6.26
CA LEU A 427 -13.82 -0.58 7.06
C LEU A 427 -14.61 0.71 7.23
N HIS A 428 -14.44 1.37 8.36
CA HIS A 428 -15.01 2.66 8.67
C HIS A 428 -13.91 3.61 9.14
N PHE A 429 -13.90 4.81 8.55
CA PHE A 429 -13.13 5.96 9.00
C PHE A 429 -14.04 6.85 9.82
N ASP A 430 -13.67 7.09 11.07
CA ASP A 430 -14.41 7.89 12.05
C ASP A 430 -13.87 9.32 12.20
N GLY A 431 -13.00 9.73 11.29
CA GLY A 431 -12.34 11.04 11.29
C GLY A 431 -10.90 11.00 11.76
N THR A 432 -10.50 9.91 12.42
CA THR A 432 -9.12 9.77 12.93
C THR A 432 -8.48 8.46 12.51
N HIS A 433 -9.22 7.35 12.42
CA HIS A 433 -8.62 6.08 12.03
C HIS A 433 -9.56 5.15 11.24
N TRP A 434 -8.96 4.32 10.39
CA TRP A 434 -9.66 3.23 9.71
C TRP A 434 -9.76 2.00 10.63
N SER A 435 -10.97 1.49 10.84
CA SER A 435 -11.21 0.28 11.64
C SER A 435 -12.10 -0.72 10.91
N VAL A 436 -11.88 -2.02 11.13
CA VAL A 436 -12.78 -3.06 10.63
C VAL A 436 -14.04 -3.10 11.48
N VAL A 437 -15.19 -2.76 10.89
CA VAL A 437 -16.48 -2.73 11.59
C VAL A 437 -17.35 -3.96 11.31
N GLN A 438 -17.10 -4.67 10.20
CA GLN A 438 -17.83 -5.88 9.84
C GLN A 438 -17.00 -6.79 8.94
N ARG A 439 -17.17 -8.12 9.11
CA ARG A 439 -16.61 -9.16 8.23
C ARG A 439 -17.72 -10.05 7.67
N PRO A 440 -18.33 -9.69 6.53
CA PRO A 440 -19.33 -10.53 5.88
C PRO A 440 -18.71 -11.82 5.31
N ASP A 441 -19.52 -12.85 5.08
CA ASP A 441 -19.07 -14.11 4.47
C ASP A 441 -18.64 -13.93 3.00
N GLY A 442 -19.08 -12.86 2.34
CA GLY A 442 -18.85 -12.57 0.93
C GLY A 442 -18.26 -11.20 0.66
N TRP A 443 -17.71 -11.02 -0.53
CA TRP A 443 -17.09 -9.78 -0.99
C TRP A 443 -18.08 -8.64 -1.01
N VAL A 444 -17.71 -7.49 -0.43
CA VAL A 444 -18.56 -6.30 -0.47
C VAL A 444 -18.34 -5.57 -1.79
N LEU A 445 -19.37 -5.49 -2.63
CA LEU A 445 -19.31 -4.88 -3.97
C LEU A 445 -19.91 -3.47 -4.04
N SER A 446 -20.78 -3.12 -3.09
CA SER A 446 -21.47 -1.83 -3.09
C SER A 446 -21.75 -1.40 -1.66
N ILE A 447 -21.55 -0.11 -1.39
CA ILE A 447 -21.91 0.55 -0.14
C ILE A 447 -22.65 1.84 -0.48
N TRP A 448 -23.71 2.14 0.26
CA TRP A 448 -24.46 3.38 0.18
C TRP A 448 -25.12 3.65 1.52
N GLY A 449 -25.27 4.92 1.92
CA GLY A 449 -25.97 5.29 3.13
C GLY A 449 -26.78 6.57 2.97
N THR A 450 -27.61 6.85 3.97
CA THR A 450 -28.33 8.13 4.10
C THR A 450 -27.74 9.03 5.19
N SER A 451 -27.02 8.45 6.15
CA SER A 451 -26.34 9.14 7.25
C SER A 451 -25.25 8.24 7.85
N PRO A 452 -24.39 8.77 8.75
CA PRO A 452 -23.42 7.94 9.50
C PRO A 452 -24.06 6.76 10.24
N SER A 453 -25.34 6.89 10.60
CA SER A 453 -26.08 5.90 11.38
C SER A 453 -27.05 5.07 10.54
N ASP A 454 -26.95 5.12 9.21
CA ASP A 454 -27.87 4.44 8.30
C ASP A 454 -27.15 4.09 7.00
N VAL A 455 -26.47 2.93 7.00
CA VAL A 455 -25.57 2.49 5.94
C VAL A 455 -25.93 1.09 5.48
N TYR A 456 -25.88 0.86 4.17
CA TYR A 456 -26.22 -0.39 3.52
C TYR A 456 -25.02 -0.90 2.74
N ALA A 457 -24.78 -2.21 2.82
CA ALA A 457 -23.70 -2.87 2.09
C ALA A 457 -24.23 -4.11 1.38
N LEU A 458 -23.73 -4.36 0.17
CA LEU A 458 -24.04 -5.56 -0.61
C LEU A 458 -22.83 -6.49 -0.61
N ALA A 459 -22.97 -7.65 0.02
CA ALA A 459 -21.96 -8.70 0.07
C ALA A 459 -22.34 -9.89 -0.86
N THR A 460 -21.35 -10.53 -1.48
CA THR A 460 -21.57 -11.67 -2.37
C THR A 460 -20.56 -12.80 -2.16
N ALA A 461 -21.10 -14.00 -1.96
CA ALA A 461 -20.39 -15.27 -1.93
C ALA A 461 -21.14 -16.29 -2.79
N ASN A 462 -21.81 -17.28 -2.17
CA ASN A 462 -22.72 -18.23 -2.82
C ASN A 462 -24.16 -17.67 -2.88
N GLY A 463 -24.30 -16.43 -3.34
CA GLY A 463 -25.53 -15.63 -3.27
C GLY A 463 -25.23 -14.17 -2.94
N SER A 464 -26.29 -13.38 -2.76
CA SER A 464 -26.20 -11.99 -2.34
C SER A 464 -26.82 -11.78 -0.96
N GLU A 465 -26.15 -10.96 -0.17
CA GLU A 465 -26.57 -10.50 1.15
C GLU A 465 -26.57 -8.98 1.17
N ILE A 466 -27.67 -8.39 1.63
CA ILE A 466 -27.79 -6.96 1.89
C ILE A 466 -27.73 -6.78 3.40
N LEU A 467 -26.71 -6.06 3.85
CA LEU A 467 -26.46 -5.69 5.23
C LEU A 467 -26.94 -4.27 5.48
N HIS A 468 -27.40 -4.00 6.69
CA HIS A 468 -27.84 -2.68 7.15
C HIS A 468 -27.23 -2.37 8.52
N TYR A 469 -26.62 -1.20 8.63
CA TYR A 469 -26.16 -0.58 9.85
C TYR A 469 -27.19 0.43 10.34
N ASP A 470 -27.70 0.22 11.55
CA ASP A 470 -28.74 1.04 12.18
C ASP A 470 -28.21 2.14 13.12
N GLY A 471 -26.90 2.43 13.04
CA GLY A 471 -26.21 3.34 13.96
C GLY A 471 -25.66 2.66 15.21
N ASN A 472 -25.95 1.37 15.40
CA ASN A 472 -25.39 0.59 16.51
C ASN A 472 -24.75 -0.70 16.00
N THR A 473 -25.44 -1.44 15.14
CA THR A 473 -25.01 -2.77 14.72
C THR A 473 -25.29 -3.03 13.25
N TRP A 474 -24.39 -3.78 12.61
CA TRP A 474 -24.62 -4.36 11.30
C TRP A 474 -25.50 -5.60 11.43
N SER A 475 -26.54 -5.69 10.60
CA SER A 475 -27.42 -6.85 10.54
C SER A 475 -27.83 -7.19 9.11
N THR A 476 -28.12 -8.46 8.85
CA THR A 476 -28.63 -8.91 7.55
C THR A 476 -30.06 -8.42 7.35
N MET A 477 -30.25 -7.53 6.38
CA MET A 477 -31.57 -7.04 5.98
C MET A 477 -32.27 -8.03 5.04
N ALA A 478 -31.53 -8.58 4.08
CA ALA A 478 -32.03 -9.57 3.13
C ALA A 478 -30.89 -10.47 2.65
N SER A 479 -31.19 -11.75 2.40
CA SER A 479 -30.25 -12.66 1.77
C SER A 479 -30.97 -13.56 0.77
N SER A 480 -30.30 -13.84 -0.34
CA SER A 480 -30.83 -14.74 -1.37
C SER A 480 -29.70 -15.53 -2.04
N PRO A 481 -29.71 -16.88 -1.96
CA PRO A 481 -28.73 -17.71 -2.65
C PRO A 481 -28.93 -17.76 -4.17
N GLU A 482 -30.10 -17.35 -4.67
CA GLU A 482 -30.46 -17.43 -6.09
C GLU A 482 -30.18 -16.12 -6.86
N LEU A 483 -29.83 -15.05 -6.15
CA LEU A 483 -29.54 -13.75 -6.74
C LEU A 483 -28.05 -13.48 -6.73
N SER A 484 -27.59 -12.81 -7.79
CA SER A 484 -26.26 -12.24 -7.91
C SER A 484 -26.42 -10.75 -8.20
N LEU A 485 -26.56 -9.98 -7.13
CA LEU A 485 -26.60 -8.52 -7.13
C LEU A 485 -25.19 -7.95 -7.24
N GLN A 486 -25.07 -6.77 -7.84
CA GLN A 486 -23.81 -6.08 -8.12
C GLN A 486 -23.74 -4.68 -7.49
N ALA A 487 -24.86 -3.96 -7.44
CA ALA A 487 -24.90 -2.61 -6.89
C ALA A 487 -26.23 -2.31 -6.19
N LEU A 488 -26.17 -1.40 -5.22
CA LEU A 488 -27.33 -0.79 -4.59
C LEU A 488 -27.20 0.74 -4.54
N TRP A 489 -28.35 1.42 -4.57
CA TRP A 489 -28.46 2.87 -4.41
C TRP A 489 -29.87 3.20 -3.93
N GLY A 490 -30.05 4.27 -3.16
CA GLY A 490 -31.37 4.69 -2.71
C GLY A 490 -31.54 6.20 -2.58
N THR A 491 -32.78 6.61 -2.32
CA THR A 491 -33.12 7.99 -1.95
C THR A 491 -33.42 8.13 -0.46
N SER A 492 -33.70 7.03 0.24
CA SER A 492 -33.97 6.98 1.68
C SER A 492 -33.84 5.54 2.21
N SER A 493 -33.85 5.36 3.52
CA SER A 493 -33.89 4.04 4.16
C SER A 493 -35.11 3.19 3.78
N SER A 494 -36.16 3.81 3.23
CA SER A 494 -37.38 3.14 2.74
C SER A 494 -37.49 3.07 1.22
N ASP A 495 -36.43 3.39 0.48
CA ASP A 495 -36.48 3.53 -0.97
C ASP A 495 -35.11 3.22 -1.59
N ILE A 496 -34.88 1.94 -1.87
CA ILE A 496 -33.57 1.41 -2.30
C ILE A 496 -33.75 0.54 -3.53
N PHE A 497 -32.92 0.74 -4.53
CA PHE A 497 -32.82 -0.08 -5.73
C PHE A 497 -31.59 -0.97 -5.65
N ALA A 498 -31.72 -2.21 -6.08
CA ALA A 498 -30.59 -3.12 -6.23
C ALA A 498 -30.63 -3.77 -7.62
N VAL A 499 -29.48 -3.84 -8.27
CA VAL A 499 -29.36 -4.39 -9.62
C VAL A 499 -28.33 -5.51 -9.65
N GLY A 500 -28.47 -6.41 -10.61
CA GLY A 500 -27.48 -7.47 -10.82
C GLY A 500 -27.79 -8.33 -12.01
N THR A 501 -27.33 -9.58 -11.94
CA THR A 501 -27.52 -10.58 -12.97
C THR A 501 -29.01 -10.90 -13.13
N HIS A 502 -29.55 -10.53 -14.28
CA HIS A 502 -30.92 -10.72 -14.75
C HIS A 502 -32.02 -10.00 -13.96
N VAL A 503 -31.71 -9.15 -12.98
CA VAL A 503 -32.72 -8.64 -12.03
C VAL A 503 -32.53 -7.18 -11.65
N ILE A 504 -33.66 -6.50 -11.45
CA ILE A 504 -33.78 -5.22 -10.73
C ILE A 504 -34.77 -5.40 -9.60
N LEU A 505 -34.35 -5.05 -8.38
CA LEU A 505 -35.16 -5.06 -7.17
C LEU A 505 -35.37 -3.64 -6.64
N HIS A 506 -36.48 -3.45 -5.92
CA HIS A 506 -36.82 -2.22 -5.23
C HIS A 506 -37.34 -2.52 -3.83
N TYR A 507 -36.75 -1.88 -2.82
CA TYR A 507 -37.20 -1.89 -1.44
C TYR A 507 -38.11 -0.69 -1.21
N ASP A 508 -39.34 -0.96 -0.76
CA ASP A 508 -40.37 0.08 -0.55
C ASP A 508 -40.56 0.47 0.92
N GLY A 509 -39.58 0.19 1.77
CA GLY A 509 -39.65 0.40 3.21
C GLY A 509 -40.30 -0.75 3.98
N VAL A 510 -40.81 -1.76 3.26
CA VAL A 510 -41.39 -2.96 3.87
C VAL A 510 -40.71 -4.20 3.32
N ASP A 511 -40.74 -4.39 1.99
CA ASP A 511 -40.23 -5.60 1.34
C ASP A 511 -39.46 -5.28 0.07
N TRP A 512 -38.53 -6.17 -0.28
CA TRP A 512 -37.87 -6.16 -1.59
C TRP A 512 -38.79 -6.76 -2.66
N LYS A 513 -39.03 -6.00 -3.72
CA LYS A 513 -39.89 -6.37 -4.86
C LYS A 513 -39.09 -6.41 -6.15
N GLU A 514 -39.32 -7.46 -6.93
CA GLU A 514 -38.80 -7.54 -8.29
C GLU A 514 -39.54 -6.57 -9.20
N MET A 515 -38.80 -5.63 -9.79
CA MET A 515 -39.34 -4.72 -10.81
C MET A 515 -39.18 -5.29 -12.20
N LEU A 516 -38.03 -5.91 -12.48
CA LEU A 516 -37.69 -6.43 -13.79
C LEU A 516 -36.84 -7.70 -13.65
N ARG A 517 -37.16 -8.71 -14.47
CA ARG A 517 -36.33 -9.89 -14.68
C ARG A 517 -36.18 -10.20 -16.15
N HIS A 518 -34.94 -10.29 -16.63
CA HIS A 518 -34.65 -10.53 -18.03
C HIS A 518 -33.36 -11.35 -18.22
N PRO A 519 -33.38 -12.48 -18.95
CA PRO A 519 -32.24 -13.40 -19.05
C PRO A 519 -30.96 -12.87 -19.69
N GLU A 520 -31.05 -11.78 -20.45
CA GLU A 520 -29.90 -11.20 -21.16
C GLU A 520 -29.32 -9.96 -20.46
N LEU A 521 -29.87 -9.56 -19.31
CA LEU A 521 -29.41 -8.37 -18.59
C LEU A 521 -28.33 -8.73 -17.57
N TYR A 522 -27.18 -8.08 -17.67
CA TYR A 522 -26.11 -8.13 -16.68
C TYR A 522 -25.82 -6.70 -16.23
N LEU A 523 -26.50 -6.26 -15.17
CA LEU A 523 -26.39 -4.90 -14.65
C LEU A 523 -25.32 -4.85 -13.56
N LEU A 524 -24.48 -3.81 -13.61
CA LEU A 524 -23.28 -3.66 -12.77
C LEU A 524 -23.36 -2.46 -11.84
N SER A 525 -24.10 -1.40 -12.22
CA SER A 525 -24.21 -0.19 -11.41
C SER A 525 -25.58 0.46 -11.56
N VAL A 526 -26.01 1.16 -10.51
CA VAL A 526 -27.29 1.86 -10.43
C VAL A 526 -27.11 3.22 -9.75
N TRP A 527 -27.77 4.24 -10.28
CA TRP A 527 -27.82 5.59 -9.71
C TRP A 527 -29.15 6.24 -10.08
N GLY A 528 -29.65 7.18 -9.27
CA GLY A 528 -30.82 7.97 -9.65
C GLY A 528 -30.74 9.41 -9.14
N SER A 529 -31.55 10.28 -9.75
CA SER A 529 -31.77 11.64 -9.25
C SER A 529 -32.95 11.71 -8.27
N SER A 530 -33.85 10.72 -8.34
CA SER A 530 -35.02 10.56 -7.49
C SER A 530 -35.55 9.13 -7.58
N SER A 531 -36.55 8.79 -6.78
CA SER A 531 -37.20 7.47 -6.81
C SER A 531 -38.02 7.20 -8.09
N THR A 532 -38.17 8.22 -8.94
CA THR A 532 -38.85 8.14 -10.23
C THR A 532 -37.94 8.46 -11.41
N ASP A 533 -36.62 8.54 -11.18
CA ASP A 533 -35.64 8.82 -12.23
C ASP A 533 -34.34 8.08 -11.89
N VAL A 534 -34.26 6.83 -12.33
CA VAL A 534 -33.18 5.88 -11.96
C VAL A 534 -32.57 5.27 -13.22
N TYR A 535 -31.25 5.15 -13.25
CA TYR A 535 -30.47 4.60 -14.34
C TYR A 535 -29.70 3.37 -13.86
N ALA A 536 -29.72 2.32 -14.67
CA ALA A 536 -28.92 1.12 -14.45
C ALA A 536 -28.08 0.83 -15.70
N VAL A 537 -26.80 0.51 -15.50
CA VAL A 537 -25.86 0.24 -16.59
C VAL A 537 -25.21 -1.13 -16.42
N GLY A 538 -24.68 -1.70 -17.50
CA GLY A 538 -24.12 -3.05 -17.44
C GLY A 538 -23.35 -3.52 -18.68
N GLU A 539 -23.17 -4.84 -18.79
CA GLU A 539 -22.46 -5.46 -19.91
C GLU A 539 -23.14 -5.20 -21.26
N GLY A 540 -22.36 -5.23 -22.35
CA GLY A 540 -22.89 -5.04 -23.70
C GLY A 540 -23.39 -3.63 -24.00
N GLY A 541 -22.95 -2.64 -23.23
CA GLY A 541 -23.35 -1.23 -23.39
C GLY A 541 -24.79 -0.96 -22.95
N VAL A 542 -25.38 -1.82 -22.13
CA VAL A 542 -26.78 -1.68 -21.69
C VAL A 542 -26.94 -0.45 -20.79
N ILE A 543 -27.94 0.36 -21.11
CA ILE A 543 -28.44 1.45 -20.26
C ILE A 543 -29.96 1.29 -20.15
N LEU A 544 -30.47 1.18 -18.92
CA LEU A 544 -31.89 1.20 -18.61
C LEU A 544 -32.22 2.46 -17.81
N HIS A 545 -33.35 3.08 -18.11
CA HIS A 545 -33.88 4.25 -17.42
C HIS A 545 -35.28 3.98 -16.90
N TYR A 546 -35.50 4.27 -15.62
CA TYR A 546 -36.78 4.21 -14.94
C TYR A 546 -37.37 5.60 -14.83
N ASP A 547 -38.56 5.79 -15.40
CA ASP A 547 -39.26 7.08 -15.45
C ASP A 547 -40.31 7.26 -14.34
N GLY A 548 -40.29 6.38 -13.33
CA GLY A 548 -41.30 6.33 -12.27
C GLY A 548 -42.50 5.44 -12.57
N ALA A 549 -42.59 4.90 -13.80
CA ALA A 549 -43.60 3.92 -14.17
C ALA A 549 -42.96 2.62 -14.68
N ASP A 550 -42.05 2.70 -15.65
CA ASP A 550 -41.47 1.54 -16.32
C ASP A 550 -39.97 1.73 -16.60
N TRP A 551 -39.25 0.61 -16.73
CA TRP A 551 -37.87 0.59 -17.19
C TRP A 551 -37.81 0.53 -18.72
N ALA A 552 -37.09 1.46 -19.35
CA ALA A 552 -36.89 1.54 -20.79
C ALA A 552 -35.39 1.54 -21.15
N ALA A 553 -35.03 0.83 -22.22
CA ALA A 553 -33.66 0.83 -22.72
C ALA A 553 -33.34 2.14 -23.46
N MET A 554 -32.14 2.66 -23.22
CA MET A 554 -31.57 3.80 -23.94
C MET A 554 -30.42 3.36 -24.83
N ALA A 555 -30.23 4.05 -25.96
CA ALA A 555 -29.09 3.80 -26.84
C ALA A 555 -27.83 4.44 -26.25
N SER A 556 -26.84 3.61 -25.92
CA SER A 556 -25.51 4.03 -25.45
C SER A 556 -24.54 4.35 -26.58
N GLY A 557 -24.77 3.76 -27.77
CA GLY A 557 -23.89 3.90 -28.93
C GLY A 557 -22.66 2.98 -28.93
N THR A 558 -22.57 2.05 -27.97
CA THR A 558 -21.43 1.14 -27.76
C THR A 558 -21.90 -0.26 -27.38
N ASP A 559 -21.04 -1.25 -27.53
CA ASP A 559 -21.20 -2.62 -27.03
C ASP A 559 -20.23 -2.95 -25.87
N HIS A 560 -19.42 -1.99 -25.43
CA HIS A 560 -18.54 -2.15 -24.28
C HIS A 560 -19.31 -2.20 -22.96
N ALA A 561 -18.81 -2.94 -21.98
CA ALA A 561 -19.42 -2.98 -20.67
C ALA A 561 -19.34 -1.61 -19.99
N LEU A 562 -20.45 -1.18 -19.38
CA LEU A 562 -20.54 0.00 -18.54
C LEU A 562 -20.53 -0.47 -17.08
N LEU A 563 -19.47 -0.10 -16.36
CA LEU A 563 -19.14 -0.62 -15.03
C LEU A 563 -19.68 0.26 -13.92
N SER A 564 -19.81 1.56 -14.15
CA SER A 564 -20.22 2.54 -13.14
C SER A 564 -21.07 3.65 -13.77
N VAL A 565 -22.09 4.10 -13.06
CA VAL A 565 -22.93 5.25 -13.43
C VAL A 565 -23.06 6.21 -12.27
N TRP A 566 -22.97 7.51 -12.57
CA TRP A 566 -23.21 8.60 -11.62
C TRP A 566 -23.75 9.81 -12.38
N GLY A 567 -24.56 10.65 -11.73
CA GLY A 567 -24.99 11.92 -12.30
C GLY A 567 -25.10 13.04 -11.28
N SER A 568 -25.01 14.28 -11.77
CA SER A 568 -25.29 15.47 -10.97
C SER A 568 -26.77 15.89 -11.07
N SER A 569 -27.44 15.47 -12.14
CA SER A 569 -28.85 15.79 -12.43
C SER A 569 -29.45 14.81 -13.45
N PRO A 570 -30.77 14.82 -13.71
CA PRO A 570 -31.39 14.03 -14.77
C PRO A 570 -30.85 14.30 -16.19
N THR A 571 -30.10 15.39 -16.37
CA THR A 571 -29.56 15.82 -17.67
C THR A 571 -28.05 15.93 -17.70
N ASP A 572 -27.37 15.39 -16.69
CA ASP A 572 -25.91 15.40 -16.59
C ASP A 572 -25.47 14.12 -15.88
N ILE A 573 -25.25 13.07 -16.67
CA ILE A 573 -24.97 11.71 -16.19
C ILE A 573 -23.75 11.17 -16.93
N TYR A 574 -22.87 10.50 -16.19
CA TYR A 574 -21.69 9.84 -16.72
C TYR A 574 -21.80 8.32 -16.54
N ALA A 575 -21.32 7.57 -17.52
CA ALA A 575 -21.14 6.13 -17.42
C ALA A 575 -19.72 5.76 -17.80
N ALA A 576 -18.98 5.17 -16.87
CA ALA A 576 -17.62 4.70 -17.06
C ALA A 576 -17.59 3.20 -17.35
N GLY A 577 -16.71 2.76 -18.24
CA GLY A 577 -16.55 1.36 -18.56
C GLY A 577 -15.44 1.05 -19.56
N GLY A 578 -15.45 -0.19 -20.07
CA GLY A 578 -14.46 -0.69 -21.01
C GLY A 578 -14.51 -2.19 -21.28
N SER A 579 -13.53 -2.70 -22.02
CA SER A 579 -13.39 -4.14 -22.29
C SER A 579 -12.73 -4.87 -21.12
N THR A 580 -13.38 -5.93 -20.62
CA THR A 580 -12.81 -6.88 -19.65
C THR A 580 -11.89 -7.93 -20.29
N SER A 581 -11.74 -7.91 -21.63
CA SER A 581 -10.92 -8.86 -22.39
C SER A 581 -9.73 -8.18 -23.09
N SER A 582 -8.55 -8.40 -22.52
CA SER A 582 -7.17 -8.29 -23.05
C SER A 582 -6.71 -7.15 -23.98
N LEU A 583 -7.49 -6.10 -24.20
CA LEU A 583 -7.03 -4.79 -24.70
C LEU A 583 -7.91 -3.71 -24.07
N PRO A 584 -7.36 -2.64 -23.47
CA PRO A 584 -8.17 -1.59 -22.86
C PRO A 584 -8.86 -0.81 -23.98
N TYR A 585 -10.19 -0.91 -24.05
CA TYR A 585 -11.01 0.10 -24.69
C TYR A 585 -11.61 0.92 -23.57
N ASP A 586 -11.30 2.20 -23.57
CA ASP A 586 -11.59 3.13 -22.48
C ASP A 586 -12.84 3.89 -22.84
N LEU A 587 -13.82 3.86 -21.95
CA LEU A 587 -15.10 4.46 -22.26
C LEU A 587 -15.57 5.31 -21.10
N LEU A 588 -15.77 6.59 -21.39
CA LEU A 588 -16.58 7.48 -20.58
C LEU A 588 -17.68 8.04 -21.49
N LEU A 589 -18.93 7.70 -21.19
CA LEU A 589 -20.09 8.30 -21.83
C LEU A 589 -20.63 9.44 -20.97
N HIS A 590 -21.16 10.47 -21.63
CA HIS A 590 -21.85 11.59 -21.01
C HIS A 590 -23.24 11.76 -21.62
N PHE A 591 -24.25 11.90 -20.77
CA PHE A 591 -25.63 12.20 -21.10
C PHE A 591 -25.94 13.66 -20.83
N ASP A 592 -26.30 14.39 -21.87
CA ASP A 592 -26.57 15.84 -21.82
C ASP A 592 -28.06 16.19 -21.61
N GLY A 593 -28.88 15.20 -21.22
CA GLY A 593 -30.33 15.32 -21.15
C GLY A 593 -31.06 14.99 -22.44
N SER A 594 -30.33 14.76 -23.54
CA SER A 594 -30.91 14.39 -24.84
C SER A 594 -30.35 13.09 -25.40
N ALA A 595 -29.03 12.90 -25.33
CA ALA A 595 -28.37 11.71 -25.86
C ALA A 595 -27.09 11.38 -25.10
N TRP A 596 -26.71 10.10 -25.14
CA TRP A 596 -25.40 9.65 -24.69
C TRP A 596 -24.37 9.89 -25.78
N SER A 597 -23.21 10.41 -25.40
CA SER A 597 -22.07 10.62 -26.29
C SER A 597 -20.75 10.31 -25.60
N GLU A 598 -19.74 9.88 -26.34
CA GLU A 598 -18.42 9.56 -25.79
C GLU A 598 -17.63 10.84 -25.48
N VAL A 599 -17.03 10.87 -24.28
CA VAL A 599 -16.08 11.91 -23.88
C VAL A 599 -14.72 11.59 -24.49
N THR A 600 -14.31 12.38 -25.48
CA THR A 600 -13.07 12.15 -26.24
C THR A 600 -11.88 12.90 -25.64
N GLY A 601 -10.66 12.39 -25.90
CA GLY A 601 -9.42 13.08 -25.53
C GLY A 601 -8.90 12.76 -24.13
N LEU A 602 -9.42 11.70 -23.51
CA LEU A 602 -8.94 11.16 -22.24
C LEU A 602 -7.76 10.20 -22.46
N PRO A 603 -6.89 9.99 -21.45
CA PRO A 603 -5.82 9.00 -21.52
C PRO A 603 -6.34 7.58 -21.73
N ALA A 604 -5.54 6.78 -22.44
CA ALA A 604 -5.88 5.42 -22.80
C ALA A 604 -5.66 4.44 -21.62
N ALA A 605 -6.68 4.28 -20.78
CA ALA A 605 -6.66 3.40 -19.60
C ALA A 605 -8.09 3.01 -19.15
N ALA A 606 -8.27 1.80 -18.61
CA ALA A 606 -9.60 1.27 -18.29
C ALA A 606 -10.31 2.12 -17.24
N LYS A 607 -11.52 2.60 -17.54
CA LYS A 607 -12.32 3.44 -16.62
C LYS A 607 -13.27 2.55 -15.81
N THR A 608 -12.98 2.38 -14.53
CA THR A 608 -13.70 1.41 -13.68
C THR A 608 -14.82 2.03 -12.86
N SER A 609 -14.67 3.29 -12.48
CA SER A 609 -15.60 3.97 -11.57
C SER A 609 -15.66 5.47 -11.85
N VAL A 610 -16.85 6.04 -11.73
CA VAL A 610 -17.11 7.48 -11.84
C VAL A 610 -17.92 7.96 -10.64
N TRP A 611 -17.52 9.11 -10.10
CA TRP A 611 -18.25 9.81 -9.06
C TRP A 611 -18.00 11.31 -9.20
N GLY A 612 -18.92 12.15 -8.72
CA GLY A 612 -18.69 13.58 -8.65
C GLY A 612 -19.42 14.22 -7.48
N SER A 613 -18.95 15.39 -7.07
CA SER A 613 -19.65 16.24 -6.10
C SER A 613 -20.63 17.18 -6.79
N SER A 614 -20.36 17.52 -8.07
CA SER A 614 -21.18 18.41 -8.88
C SER A 614 -20.90 18.21 -10.38
N ALA A 615 -21.68 18.88 -11.24
CA ALA A 615 -21.44 18.91 -12.69
C ALA A 615 -20.05 19.48 -13.08
N SER A 616 -19.41 20.21 -12.17
CA SER A 616 -18.09 20.83 -12.37
C SER A 616 -16.97 20.18 -11.56
N ASP A 617 -17.23 19.02 -10.95
CA ASP A 617 -16.27 18.33 -10.09
C ASP A 617 -16.53 16.83 -10.16
N VAL A 618 -15.89 16.18 -11.14
CA VAL A 618 -16.10 14.77 -11.49
C VAL A 618 -14.78 14.02 -11.50
N PHE A 619 -14.76 12.87 -10.86
CA PHE A 619 -13.62 11.98 -10.73
C PHE A 619 -13.88 10.65 -11.45
N VAL A 620 -12.88 10.16 -12.16
CA VAL A 620 -12.93 8.85 -12.82
C VAL A 620 -11.65 8.08 -12.54
N VAL A 621 -11.77 6.91 -11.91
CA VAL A 621 -10.62 6.03 -11.66
C VAL A 621 -10.24 5.29 -12.93
N SER A 622 -8.93 5.25 -13.21
CA SER A 622 -8.36 4.82 -14.49
C SER A 622 -6.99 4.17 -14.34
N ASP A 623 -6.91 2.85 -14.20
CA ASP A 623 -5.66 2.06 -14.26
C ASP A 623 -4.48 2.61 -13.41
N GLY A 624 -4.75 3.03 -12.18
CA GLY A 624 -3.75 3.64 -11.27
C GLY A 624 -3.65 5.17 -11.34
N ALA A 625 -4.33 5.81 -12.30
CA ALA A 625 -4.53 7.26 -12.33
C ALA A 625 -5.96 7.63 -11.94
N ILE A 626 -6.16 8.89 -11.56
CA ILE A 626 -7.49 9.47 -11.35
C ILE A 626 -7.66 10.60 -12.34
N LEU A 627 -8.72 10.59 -13.14
CA LEU A 627 -9.07 11.74 -13.97
C LEU A 627 -9.97 12.67 -13.19
N HIS A 628 -9.65 13.97 -13.19
CA HIS A 628 -10.43 14.99 -12.51
C HIS A 628 -10.93 16.03 -13.52
N PHE A 629 -12.24 16.26 -13.55
CA PHE A 629 -12.88 17.32 -14.31
C PHE A 629 -13.16 18.51 -13.40
N ASP A 630 -12.46 19.62 -13.62
CA ASP A 630 -12.55 20.85 -12.81
C ASP A 630 -13.66 21.82 -13.28
N GLY A 631 -14.62 21.32 -14.05
CA GLY A 631 -15.68 22.14 -14.67
C GLY A 631 -15.26 22.80 -15.98
N THR A 632 -13.98 22.75 -16.33
CA THR A 632 -13.48 23.30 -17.60
C THR A 632 -12.72 22.29 -18.43
N SER A 633 -11.92 21.42 -17.79
CA SER A 633 -11.05 20.48 -18.45
C SER A 633 -10.84 19.21 -17.63
N TRP A 634 -10.58 18.10 -18.32
CA TRP A 634 -10.13 16.87 -17.70
C TRP A 634 -8.62 16.91 -17.50
N LYS A 635 -8.18 16.64 -16.28
CA LYS A 635 -6.76 16.48 -15.89
C LYS A 635 -6.51 15.06 -15.43
N VAL A 636 -5.28 14.60 -15.63
CA VAL A 636 -4.81 13.33 -15.09
C VAL A 636 -4.13 13.64 -13.79
N SER A 637 -4.64 13.08 -12.70
CA SER A 637 -3.96 13.04 -11.43
C SER A 637 -3.10 11.79 -11.37
N GLU A 638 -1.80 12.03 -11.43
CA GLU A 638 -0.81 10.99 -11.17
C GLU A 638 -0.89 10.63 -9.70
N THR A 639 -1.41 9.44 -9.43
CA THR A 639 -1.30 8.84 -8.12
C THR A 639 -0.06 7.96 -8.15
N ASN A 640 0.77 8.00 -7.11
CA ASN A 640 1.91 7.08 -6.99
C ASN A 640 1.46 5.61 -6.80
N ALA A 641 0.19 5.29 -7.05
CA ALA A 641 -0.32 3.93 -7.07
C ALA A 641 0.15 3.23 -8.36
N PRO A 642 0.57 1.96 -8.31
CA PRO A 642 0.82 1.11 -9.46
C PRO A 642 -0.41 0.99 -10.36
N GLU A 643 -0.14 0.61 -11.61
CA GLU A 643 -1.18 0.27 -12.57
C GLU A 643 -2.17 -0.75 -11.98
N ARG A 644 -3.47 -0.55 -12.26
CA ARG A 644 -4.61 -1.36 -11.77
C ARG A 644 -4.89 -1.35 -10.28
N TRP A 645 -4.21 -0.51 -9.49
CA TRP A 645 -4.49 -0.50 -8.06
C TRP A 645 -5.88 0.01 -7.72
N LEU A 646 -6.23 1.17 -8.25
CA LEU A 646 -7.50 1.81 -7.96
C LEU A 646 -8.64 1.18 -8.75
N GLN A 647 -9.76 0.96 -8.08
CA GLN A 647 -10.92 0.21 -8.57
C GLN A 647 -12.20 1.04 -8.48
N ALA A 648 -12.37 1.82 -7.40
CA ALA A 648 -13.57 2.60 -7.16
C ALA A 648 -13.24 4.03 -6.70
N VAL A 649 -14.12 4.96 -7.03
CA VAL A 649 -14.13 6.32 -6.46
C VAL A 649 -15.52 6.62 -5.91
N GLY A 650 -15.53 7.30 -4.77
CA GLY A 650 -16.71 7.83 -4.13
C GLY A 650 -16.32 9.06 -3.35
N GLY A 651 -17.25 9.66 -2.64
CA GLY A 651 -16.92 10.87 -1.91
C GLY A 651 -18.12 11.46 -1.18
N THR A 652 -17.94 12.70 -0.77
CA THR A 652 -18.86 13.43 0.08
C THR A 652 -19.54 14.54 -0.70
N LEU A 653 -20.68 15.01 -0.22
CA LEU A 653 -21.37 16.16 -0.81
C LEU A 653 -20.56 17.47 -0.74
N THR A 654 -19.50 17.51 0.07
CA THR A 654 -18.60 18.67 0.24
C THR A 654 -17.45 18.70 -0.76
N GLY A 655 -17.33 17.71 -1.66
CA GLY A 655 -16.28 17.65 -2.67
C GLY A 655 -15.02 16.90 -2.27
N ASN A 656 -15.02 16.23 -1.11
CA ASN A 656 -13.94 15.30 -0.79
C ASN A 656 -14.15 14.00 -1.56
N ALA A 657 -13.11 13.51 -2.22
CA ALA A 657 -13.17 12.27 -2.98
C ALA A 657 -12.26 11.21 -2.34
N PHE A 658 -12.65 9.96 -2.47
CA PHE A 658 -11.90 8.81 -1.97
C PHE A 658 -11.76 7.80 -3.10
N ALA A 659 -10.53 7.44 -3.42
CA ALA A 659 -10.23 6.41 -4.41
C ALA A 659 -9.72 5.18 -3.69
N VAL A 660 -10.34 4.03 -3.95
CA VAL A 660 -10.03 2.77 -3.26
C VAL A 660 -9.69 1.65 -4.23
N GLY A 661 -8.93 0.67 -3.76
CA GLY A 661 -8.33 -0.31 -4.63
C GLY A 661 -7.84 -1.59 -3.98
N ILE A 662 -7.03 -2.32 -4.74
CA ILE A 662 -6.42 -3.58 -4.30
C ILE A 662 -5.40 -3.34 -3.17
N HIS A 663 -5.11 -4.38 -2.39
CA HIS A 663 -4.21 -4.32 -1.23
C HIS A 663 -4.58 -3.27 -0.16
N GLY A 664 -5.85 -2.89 -0.09
CA GLY A 664 -6.39 -1.95 0.87
C GLY A 664 -6.14 -0.50 0.49
N ALA A 665 -5.78 -0.20 -0.77
CA ALA A 665 -5.55 1.17 -1.24
C ALA A 665 -6.76 2.08 -0.96
N ILE A 666 -6.49 3.23 -0.36
CA ILE A 666 -7.39 4.32 -0.01
C ILE A 666 -6.56 5.61 -0.15
N LEU A 667 -6.96 6.46 -1.09
CA LEU A 667 -6.51 7.83 -1.18
C LEU A 667 -7.69 8.76 -0.92
N LYS A 668 -7.45 9.87 -0.23
CA LYS A 668 -8.39 10.96 0.08
C LYS A 668 -7.96 12.20 -0.68
N TYR A 669 -8.89 12.84 -1.36
CA TYR A 669 -8.71 14.14 -2.00
C TYR A 669 -9.47 15.19 -1.19
N THR A 670 -8.77 16.23 -0.76
CA THR A 670 -9.34 17.41 -0.12
C THR A 670 -9.16 18.61 -1.03
N ASN A 671 -10.19 19.45 -1.14
CA ASN A 671 -10.13 20.69 -1.92
C ASN A 671 -9.31 21.81 -1.23
N GLU A 672 -8.59 21.49 -0.14
CA GLU A 672 -7.85 22.45 0.66
C GLU A 672 -6.35 22.22 0.47
N VAL A 673 -5.70 23.15 -0.23
CA VAL A 673 -4.30 23.47 0.05
C VAL A 673 -4.33 24.08 1.44
N GLU A 674 -3.92 23.33 2.46
CA GLU A 674 -3.63 23.92 3.76
C GLU A 674 -2.48 24.93 3.56
N ASP A 675 -2.84 26.22 3.72
CA ASP A 675 -1.94 27.39 3.63
C ASP A 675 -0.94 27.47 4.80
#